data_AF-A0A7L9BWJ5-F1
#
_entry.id   AF-A0A7L9BWJ5-F1
#
_cell.length_a   1.000
_cell.length_b   1.000
_cell.length_c   1.000
_cell.angle_alpha   90.00
_cell.angle_beta   90.00
_cell.angle_gamma   90.00
#
_symmetry.space_group_name_H-M   'P 1'
#
loop_
_entity.id
_entity.type
_entity.pdbx_description
1 polymer ?
#
loop_
_entity_poly.entity_id
_entity_poly.type
_entity_poly.pdbx_seq_one_letter_code
_entity_poly.pdbx_strand_id
1 'polypeptide(L)'
;MTGPRDSILADFEAKVLAPLTRVARAARRRALLAAAAVWLAALIGLLLSQFALDRLLALGVGPRVVVTLAIVALALRLLRRHVWWAVAAKPRAEHVVAVLERRHPDLHDRLISAVAFAERGDLPSQTSPALAAELMRQAMKDAAALNPSEVFNRSRLHRSLAIGGVALITAGVLSAAASSHARVYLARNWLLQDEPWPSNVRLALEGFSDGLLRWPLGDDLTLAVTAEGAVPPGVAVEIVAPDGQSRVRDMALRGERQFVLDYGPLDESFKLRLLIRRFGADESTGWFNVVGVMRPSIRSVRMEITPPAYSGVERFALPAGQSAAEVLRGSTIALIAKTSKPLRAATLRGSTGLEIPAKLEENHQLTAEFQPVQSGSYHFDLLDQEGLSDLRPVTFALRLVNDPPPKVKLSLPGAGDAVVPQAVIDLAVQADDNLGMKDVSLVYRIRKCEAIEGPAPDSGIDAAAALLQTTVALPGLEPRQTRFELRHVLQLLPLTLQPGDQLTLLVEARDLQPAGSAAPPTTTTTATADGDAILSEPGLGRSAAFTLRIVTAEELLAELGRRESEWRREFELLIKTQEQIRDRVMNLNDEARAEFGSARFAAQYASEQRAQRQIAVRMTTIRRQFEQILAELRTNQLDNPIVRRRLDAGILAPLGRLISSDLPGVADQLGQLAGGGDTQIADTIERGHAAILEIMYSVLANMLKWEGYNEAVTLLRDIIRLHGDVTRQTQTQLESEIDRLLGGGATSKPARDGPPSEPQP
;
A
#
# COMPACT_ATOMS: atom_id res chain seq x y z
N MET A 1 -92.95 -97.95 -23.66
CA MET A 1 -92.01 -98.96 -24.16
C MET A 1 -91.07 -98.24 -25.11
N THR A 2 -89.85 -97.91 -24.66
CA THR A 2 -88.79 -97.37 -25.51
C THR A 2 -88.38 -98.45 -26.52
N GLY A 3 -88.21 -98.09 -27.80
CA GLY A 3 -87.92 -99.05 -28.85
C GLY A 3 -86.49 -99.61 -28.75
N PRO A 4 -86.19 -100.76 -29.39
CA PRO A 4 -84.83 -101.34 -29.43
C PRO A 4 -83.78 -100.39 -30.05
N ARG A 5 -84.21 -99.35 -30.77
CA ARG A 5 -83.37 -98.26 -31.28
C ARG A 5 -82.92 -97.30 -30.17
N ASP A 6 -83.83 -96.90 -29.28
CA ASP A 6 -83.54 -95.95 -28.21
C ASP A 6 -82.55 -96.56 -27.20
N SER A 7 -82.62 -97.87 -26.97
CA SER A 7 -81.66 -98.58 -26.10
C SER A 7 -80.25 -98.65 -26.68
N ILE A 8 -80.10 -98.85 -28.00
CA ILE A 8 -78.77 -98.90 -28.65
C ILE A 8 -78.16 -97.50 -28.73
N LEU A 9 -78.98 -96.48 -28.98
CA LEU A 9 -78.53 -95.09 -29.01
C LEU A 9 -78.11 -94.61 -27.62
N ALA A 10 -78.89 -94.92 -26.56
CA ALA A 10 -78.51 -94.65 -25.18
C ALA A 10 -77.23 -95.38 -24.76
N ASP A 11 -77.05 -96.64 -25.17
CA ASP A 11 -75.82 -97.41 -24.94
C ASP A 11 -74.61 -96.80 -25.67
N PHE A 12 -74.78 -96.36 -26.92
CA PHE A 12 -73.74 -95.69 -27.70
C PHE A 12 -73.36 -94.34 -27.10
N GLU A 13 -74.35 -93.55 -26.67
CA GLU A 13 -74.13 -92.28 -25.99
C GLU A 13 -73.35 -92.47 -24.68
N ALA A 14 -73.71 -93.48 -23.88
CA ALA A 14 -73.05 -93.76 -22.61
C ALA A 14 -71.64 -94.35 -22.77
N LYS A 15 -71.45 -95.31 -23.69
CA LYS A 15 -70.19 -96.07 -23.83
C LYS A 15 -69.18 -95.42 -24.77
N VAL A 16 -69.61 -94.62 -25.75
CA VAL A 16 -68.73 -94.07 -26.79
C VAL A 16 -68.75 -92.54 -26.81
N LEU A 17 -69.92 -91.90 -26.90
CA LEU A 17 -70.02 -90.43 -27.02
C LEU A 17 -69.59 -89.70 -25.74
N ALA A 18 -70.03 -90.15 -24.56
CA ALA A 18 -69.66 -89.54 -23.29
C ALA A 18 -68.14 -89.60 -23.00
N PRO A 19 -67.42 -90.72 -23.22
CA PRO A 19 -65.97 -90.76 -23.16
C PRO A 19 -65.29 -89.85 -24.19
N LEU A 20 -65.75 -89.83 -25.44
CA LEU A 20 -65.17 -88.99 -26.49
C LEU A 20 -65.34 -87.49 -26.20
N THR A 21 -66.50 -87.06 -25.70
CA THR A 21 -66.71 -85.66 -25.27
C THR A 21 -65.88 -85.31 -24.03
N ARG A 22 -65.60 -86.25 -23.12
CA ARG A 22 -64.63 -86.06 -22.01
C ARG A 22 -63.21 -85.87 -22.54
N VAL A 23 -62.81 -86.67 -23.53
CA VAL A 23 -61.50 -86.57 -24.20
C VAL A 23 -61.38 -85.26 -24.98
N ALA A 24 -62.44 -84.84 -25.68
CA ALA A 24 -62.51 -83.57 -26.39
C ALA A 24 -62.34 -82.37 -25.45
N ARG A 25 -63.02 -82.41 -24.29
CA ARG A 25 -62.85 -81.43 -23.20
C ARG A 25 -61.45 -81.45 -22.61
N ALA A 26 -60.87 -82.62 -22.38
CA ALA A 26 -59.49 -82.77 -21.89
C ALA A 26 -58.45 -82.26 -22.90
N ALA A 27 -58.66 -82.48 -24.20
CA ALA A 27 -57.80 -82.00 -25.28
C ALA A 27 -57.83 -80.46 -25.35
N ARG A 28 -59.02 -79.86 -25.25
CA ARG A 28 -59.18 -78.39 -25.16
C ARG A 28 -58.49 -77.83 -23.93
N ARG A 29 -58.68 -78.43 -22.74
CA ARG A 29 -57.98 -78.00 -21.51
C ARG A 29 -56.46 -78.03 -21.68
N ARG A 30 -55.91 -79.10 -22.27
CA ARG A 30 -54.47 -79.21 -22.53
C ARG A 30 -53.96 -78.20 -23.57
N ALA A 31 -54.72 -77.95 -24.64
CA ALA A 31 -54.38 -76.93 -25.63
C ALA A 31 -54.42 -75.52 -25.04
N LEU A 32 -55.41 -75.23 -24.18
CA LEU A 32 -55.50 -73.98 -23.44
C LEU A 32 -54.33 -73.81 -22.48
N LEU A 33 -53.95 -74.84 -21.72
CA LEU A 33 -52.77 -74.81 -20.85
C LEU A 33 -51.48 -74.56 -21.63
N ALA A 34 -51.31 -75.22 -22.78
CA ALA A 34 -50.14 -75.00 -23.64
C ALA A 34 -50.08 -73.58 -24.20
N ALA A 35 -51.21 -73.06 -24.71
CA ALA A 35 -51.31 -71.71 -25.24
C ALA A 35 -51.12 -70.64 -24.14
N ALA A 36 -51.69 -70.87 -22.96
CA ALA A 36 -51.52 -70.00 -21.80
C ALA A 36 -50.06 -69.99 -21.31
N ALA A 37 -49.37 -71.14 -21.31
CA ALA A 37 -47.96 -71.21 -20.92
C ALA A 37 -47.04 -70.45 -21.90
N VAL A 38 -47.29 -70.58 -23.22
CA VAL A 38 -46.55 -69.79 -24.24
C VAL A 38 -46.85 -68.31 -24.12
N TRP A 39 -48.11 -67.93 -23.90
CA TRP A 39 -48.49 -66.53 -23.69
C TRP A 39 -47.85 -65.94 -22.43
N LEU A 40 -47.84 -66.69 -21.33
CA LEU A 40 -47.19 -66.29 -20.08
C LEU A 40 -45.69 -66.09 -20.28
N ALA A 41 -45.01 -66.99 -20.99
CA ALA A 41 -43.60 -66.84 -21.32
C ALA A 41 -43.33 -65.58 -22.16
N ALA A 42 -44.17 -65.30 -23.16
CA ALA A 42 -44.06 -64.10 -23.97
C ALA A 42 -44.33 -62.82 -23.16
N LEU A 43 -45.31 -62.83 -22.26
CA LEU A 43 -45.60 -61.72 -21.36
C LEU A 43 -44.40 -61.43 -20.44
N ILE A 44 -43.83 -62.45 -19.82
CA ILE A 44 -42.63 -62.33 -18.98
C ILE A 44 -41.46 -61.75 -19.80
N GLY A 45 -41.25 -62.24 -21.03
CA GLY A 45 -40.24 -61.69 -21.93
C GLY A 45 -40.43 -60.20 -22.20
N LEU A 46 -41.66 -59.76 -22.48
CA LEU A 46 -41.98 -58.34 -22.69
C LEU A 46 -41.72 -57.49 -21.44
N LEU A 47 -42.10 -57.97 -20.25
CA LEU A 47 -41.86 -57.26 -18.99
C LEU A 47 -40.36 -57.13 -18.69
N LEU A 48 -39.58 -58.18 -18.93
CA LEU A 48 -38.12 -58.15 -18.78
C LEU A 48 -37.46 -57.19 -19.79
N SER A 49 -37.96 -57.15 -21.03
CA SER A 49 -37.51 -56.15 -22.01
C SER A 49 -37.84 -54.72 -21.58
N GLN A 50 -39.02 -54.48 -21.01
CA GLN A 50 -39.37 -53.17 -20.45
C GLN A 50 -38.44 -52.77 -19.32
N PHE A 51 -38.17 -53.69 -18.40
CA PHE A 51 -37.25 -53.47 -17.30
C PHE A 51 -35.86 -53.08 -17.80
N ALA A 52 -35.32 -53.83 -18.77
CA ALA A 52 -34.02 -53.53 -19.37
C ALA A 52 -34.02 -52.15 -20.05
N LEU A 53 -35.07 -51.82 -20.81
CA LEU A 53 -35.19 -50.54 -21.50
C LEU A 53 -35.28 -49.35 -20.53
N ASP A 54 -36.11 -49.45 -19.50
CA ASP A 54 -36.26 -48.40 -18.48
C ASP A 54 -35.00 -48.24 -17.62
N ARG A 55 -34.26 -49.33 -17.37
CA ARG A 55 -33.00 -49.29 -16.63
C ARG A 55 -31.83 -48.71 -17.44
N LEU A 56 -31.79 -48.95 -18.75
CA LEU A 56 -30.73 -48.50 -19.66
C LEU A 56 -30.94 -47.06 -20.15
N LEU A 57 -32.19 -46.66 -20.41
CA LEU A 57 -32.53 -45.34 -20.96
C LEU A 57 -33.10 -44.39 -19.92
N ALA A 58 -33.36 -44.87 -18.69
CA ALA A 58 -33.90 -44.08 -17.58
C ALA A 58 -35.06 -43.16 -18.02
N LEU A 59 -36.06 -43.77 -18.66
CA LEU A 59 -37.14 -43.09 -19.37
C LEU A 59 -37.87 -42.09 -18.46
N GLY A 60 -38.24 -40.91 -18.97
CA GLY A 60 -39.17 -40.01 -18.26
C GLY A 60 -40.58 -40.62 -18.13
N VAL A 61 -41.44 -39.97 -17.35
CA VAL A 61 -42.83 -40.44 -17.14
C VAL A 61 -43.60 -40.62 -18.46
N GLY A 62 -43.46 -39.67 -19.40
CA GLY A 62 -44.13 -39.72 -20.70
C GLY A 62 -43.78 -40.98 -21.53
N PRO A 63 -42.49 -41.19 -21.89
CA PRO A 63 -42.06 -42.38 -22.63
C PRO A 63 -42.42 -43.70 -21.92
N ARG A 64 -42.39 -43.75 -20.57
CA ARG A 64 -42.82 -44.93 -19.81
C ARG A 64 -44.28 -45.30 -20.06
N VAL A 65 -45.18 -44.32 -20.05
CA VAL A 65 -46.61 -44.56 -20.34
C VAL A 65 -46.77 -45.14 -21.74
N VAL A 66 -46.09 -44.57 -22.73
CA VAL A 66 -46.14 -45.06 -24.12
C VAL A 66 -45.63 -46.51 -24.24
N VAL A 67 -44.47 -46.82 -23.65
CA VAL A 67 -43.90 -48.18 -23.67
C VAL A 67 -44.81 -49.17 -22.95
N THR A 68 -45.38 -48.78 -21.81
CA THR A 68 -46.30 -49.63 -21.03
C THR A 68 -47.56 -49.93 -21.82
N LEU A 69 -48.17 -48.91 -22.47
CA LEU A 69 -49.32 -49.09 -23.35
C LEU A 69 -49.00 -50.00 -24.54
N ALA A 70 -47.82 -49.85 -25.15
CA ALA A 70 -47.37 -50.70 -26.24
C ALA A 70 -47.22 -52.17 -25.81
N ILE A 71 -46.70 -52.41 -24.61
CA ILE A 71 -46.56 -53.76 -24.03
C ILE A 71 -47.91 -54.37 -23.71
N VAL A 72 -48.83 -53.61 -23.11
CA VAL A 72 -50.20 -54.07 -22.85
C VAL A 72 -50.91 -54.42 -24.16
N ALA A 73 -50.81 -53.56 -25.17
CA ALA A 73 -51.40 -53.80 -26.49
C ALA A 73 -50.82 -55.06 -27.16
N LEU A 74 -49.49 -55.26 -27.09
CA LEU A 74 -48.82 -56.42 -27.64
C LEU A 74 -49.19 -57.71 -26.88
N ALA A 75 -49.25 -57.66 -25.55
CA ALA A 75 -49.69 -58.77 -24.71
C ALA A 75 -51.14 -59.18 -25.03
N LEU A 76 -52.05 -58.23 -25.18
CA LEU A 76 -53.44 -58.48 -25.59
C LEU A 76 -53.54 -59.05 -27.01
N ARG A 77 -52.72 -58.56 -27.95
CA ARG A 77 -52.64 -59.11 -29.31
C ARG A 77 -52.16 -60.56 -29.31
N LEU A 78 -51.14 -60.88 -28.50
CA LEU A 78 -50.64 -62.25 -28.34
C LEU A 78 -51.66 -63.16 -27.66
N LEU A 79 -52.40 -62.64 -26.67
CA LEU A 79 -53.48 -63.37 -25.99
C LEU A 79 -54.59 -63.73 -26.99
N ARG A 80 -55.02 -62.74 -27.79
CA ARG A 80 -56.01 -62.93 -28.85
C ARG A 80 -55.53 -63.93 -29.92
N ARG A 81 -54.25 -63.88 -30.30
CA ARG A 81 -53.69 -64.78 -31.33
C ARG A 81 -53.57 -66.23 -30.84
N HIS A 82 -53.11 -66.46 -29.61
CA HIS A 82 -52.73 -67.80 -29.15
C HIS A 82 -53.81 -68.46 -28.27
N VAL A 83 -54.46 -67.70 -27.39
CA VAL A 83 -55.39 -68.24 -26.39
C VAL A 83 -56.84 -68.14 -26.85
N TRP A 84 -57.25 -67.01 -27.48
CA TRP A 84 -58.64 -66.81 -27.86
C TRP A 84 -59.14 -67.84 -28.89
N TRP A 85 -58.29 -68.27 -29.83
CA TRP A 85 -58.65 -69.35 -30.77
C TRP A 85 -58.91 -70.69 -30.05
N ALA A 86 -58.11 -71.02 -29.03
CA ALA A 86 -58.29 -72.23 -28.21
C ALA A 86 -59.51 -72.13 -27.27
N VAL A 87 -59.86 -70.92 -26.82
CA VAL A 87 -61.08 -70.66 -26.03
C VAL A 87 -62.32 -70.69 -26.92
N ALA A 88 -62.27 -70.13 -28.12
CA ALA A 88 -63.42 -70.07 -29.04
C ALA A 88 -63.74 -71.44 -29.68
N ALA A 89 -62.79 -72.37 -29.71
CA ALA A 89 -63.02 -73.72 -30.21
C ALA A 89 -64.09 -74.47 -29.40
N LYS A 90 -65.17 -74.89 -30.07
CA LYS A 90 -66.20 -75.79 -29.54
C LYS A 90 -65.78 -77.24 -29.82
N PRO A 91 -65.35 -78.03 -28.81
CA PRO A 91 -64.88 -79.38 -29.04
C PRO A 91 -66.08 -80.31 -29.28
N ARG A 92 -66.29 -80.73 -30.52
CA ARG A 92 -67.23 -81.81 -30.90
C ARG A 92 -66.55 -83.17 -30.81
N ALA A 93 -67.31 -84.22 -30.52
CA ALA A 93 -66.76 -85.58 -30.50
C ALA A 93 -66.25 -85.98 -31.89
N GLU A 94 -66.91 -85.52 -32.95
CA GLU A 94 -66.53 -85.71 -34.36
C GLU A 94 -65.05 -85.38 -34.65
N HIS A 95 -64.53 -84.25 -34.15
CA HIS A 95 -63.13 -83.86 -34.37
C HIS A 95 -62.12 -84.77 -33.66
N VAL A 96 -62.49 -85.32 -32.49
CA VAL A 96 -61.62 -86.25 -31.74
C VAL A 96 -61.55 -87.58 -32.47
N VAL A 97 -62.69 -88.04 -32.99
CA VAL A 97 -62.78 -89.26 -33.78
C VAL A 97 -62.01 -89.13 -35.09
N ALA A 98 -62.11 -87.98 -35.77
CA ALA A 98 -61.33 -87.70 -36.98
C ALA A 98 -59.81 -87.79 -36.77
N VAL A 99 -59.31 -87.41 -35.59
CA VAL A 99 -57.88 -87.56 -35.24
C VAL A 99 -57.53 -89.02 -34.91
N LEU A 100 -58.47 -89.77 -34.33
CA LEU A 100 -58.29 -91.17 -33.93
C LEU A 100 -58.32 -92.10 -35.16
N GLU A 101 -59.28 -91.94 -36.08
CA GLU A 101 -59.36 -92.71 -37.33
C GLU A 101 -58.21 -92.41 -38.29
N ARG A 102 -57.71 -91.16 -38.34
CA ARG A 102 -56.47 -90.85 -39.09
C ARG A 102 -55.25 -91.66 -38.62
N ARG A 103 -55.27 -92.19 -37.39
CA ARG A 103 -54.21 -93.05 -36.85
C ARG A 103 -54.51 -94.54 -36.97
N HIS A 104 -55.77 -94.90 -37.19
CA HIS A 104 -56.25 -96.27 -37.35
C HIS A 104 -57.09 -96.37 -38.64
N PRO A 105 -56.44 -96.42 -39.82
CA PRO A 105 -57.14 -96.46 -41.12
C PRO A 105 -58.10 -97.64 -41.29
N ASP A 106 -57.89 -98.71 -40.50
CA ASP A 106 -58.67 -99.95 -40.52
C ASP A 106 -60.16 -99.75 -40.16
N LEU A 107 -60.52 -98.59 -39.59
CA LEU A 107 -61.88 -98.24 -39.18
C LEU A 107 -62.78 -97.77 -40.34
N HIS A 108 -62.23 -97.43 -41.51
CA HIS A 108 -62.97 -97.07 -42.74
C HIS A 108 -64.16 -96.10 -42.51
N ASP A 109 -63.94 -94.97 -41.82
CA ASP A 109 -64.94 -93.93 -41.51
C ASP A 109 -66.18 -94.38 -40.69
N ARG A 110 -66.17 -95.59 -40.12
CA ARG A 110 -67.31 -96.17 -39.39
C ARG A 110 -67.59 -95.45 -38.09
N LEU A 111 -66.55 -95.05 -37.35
CA LEU A 111 -66.67 -94.40 -36.04
C LEU A 111 -67.02 -92.91 -36.19
N ILE A 112 -66.46 -92.20 -37.18
CA ILE A 112 -66.87 -90.83 -37.50
C ILE A 112 -68.33 -90.81 -37.90
N SER A 113 -68.76 -91.71 -38.79
CA SER A 113 -70.14 -91.78 -39.27
C SER A 113 -71.10 -92.08 -38.11
N ALA A 114 -70.80 -93.07 -37.26
CA ALA A 114 -71.61 -93.41 -36.09
C ALA A 114 -71.73 -92.25 -35.08
N VAL A 115 -70.65 -91.50 -34.85
CA VAL A 115 -70.67 -90.33 -33.95
C VAL A 115 -71.39 -89.13 -34.57
N ALA A 116 -71.25 -88.90 -35.88
CA ALA A 116 -72.00 -87.87 -36.59
C ALA A 116 -73.51 -88.16 -36.58
N PHE A 117 -73.91 -89.42 -36.68
CA PHE A 117 -75.31 -89.86 -36.52
C PHE A 117 -75.82 -89.63 -35.09
N ALA A 118 -75.03 -89.98 -34.08
CA ALA A 118 -75.41 -89.77 -32.68
C ALA A 118 -75.50 -88.28 -32.30
N GLU A 119 -74.60 -87.42 -32.80
CA GLU A 119 -74.62 -85.98 -32.49
C GLU A 119 -75.74 -85.21 -33.23
N ARG A 120 -76.15 -85.64 -34.43
CA ARG A 120 -77.23 -84.98 -35.20
C ARG A 120 -78.63 -85.40 -34.75
N GLY A 121 -78.78 -86.56 -34.12
CA GLY A 121 -80.07 -87.06 -33.62
C GLY A 121 -81.11 -87.41 -34.69
N ASP A 122 -80.81 -87.18 -35.98
CA ASP A 122 -81.72 -87.39 -37.10
C ASP A 122 -81.07 -88.26 -38.19
N LEU A 123 -81.84 -89.24 -38.69
CA LEU A 123 -81.42 -90.11 -39.80
C LEU A 123 -81.86 -89.44 -41.10
N PRO A 124 -81.01 -89.37 -42.14
CA PRO A 124 -81.47 -89.00 -43.47
C PRO A 124 -82.68 -89.87 -43.86
N SER A 125 -83.70 -89.27 -44.47
CA SER A 125 -84.98 -89.92 -44.81
C SER A 125 -84.87 -91.17 -45.69
N GLN A 126 -83.66 -91.49 -46.18
CA GLN A 126 -83.33 -92.64 -47.04
C GLN A 126 -82.50 -93.73 -46.32
N THR A 127 -82.32 -93.68 -45.00
CA THR A 127 -81.48 -94.66 -44.27
C THR A 127 -82.32 -95.69 -43.50
N SER A 128 -82.03 -96.98 -43.68
CA SER A 128 -82.66 -98.06 -42.91
C SER A 128 -82.25 -98.00 -41.44
N PRO A 129 -83.20 -97.99 -40.47
CA PRO A 129 -82.88 -97.95 -39.05
C PRO A 129 -82.12 -99.20 -38.58
N ALA A 130 -82.27 -100.34 -39.26
CA ALA A 130 -81.52 -101.56 -38.97
C ALA A 130 -80.03 -101.45 -39.35
N LEU A 131 -79.71 -100.79 -40.47
CA LEU A 131 -78.32 -100.55 -40.89
C LEU A 131 -77.62 -99.57 -39.95
N ALA A 132 -78.31 -98.50 -39.51
CA ALA A 132 -77.78 -97.57 -38.53
C ALA A 132 -77.50 -98.23 -37.17
N ALA A 133 -78.40 -99.12 -36.71
CA ALA A 133 -78.22 -99.86 -35.47
C ALA A 133 -77.03 -100.86 -35.54
N GLU A 134 -76.82 -101.51 -36.68
CA GLU A 134 -75.67 -102.41 -36.88
C GLU A 134 -74.35 -101.63 -37.01
N LEU A 135 -74.34 -100.49 -37.71
CA LEU A 135 -73.19 -99.57 -37.76
C LEU A 135 -72.80 -99.10 -36.36
N MET A 136 -73.78 -98.69 -35.53
CA MET A 136 -73.53 -98.31 -34.14
C MET A 136 -72.99 -99.48 -33.30
N ARG A 137 -73.48 -100.71 -33.53
CA ARG A 137 -73.02 -101.91 -32.83
C ARG A 137 -71.58 -102.28 -33.19
N GLN A 138 -71.21 -102.17 -34.47
CA GLN A 138 -69.85 -102.36 -34.95
C GLN A 138 -68.92 -101.26 -34.45
N ALA A 139 -69.34 -100.00 -34.54
CA ALA A 139 -68.59 -98.86 -34.02
C ALA A 139 -68.36 -98.95 -32.50
N MET A 140 -69.28 -99.53 -31.72
CA MET A 140 -69.04 -99.79 -30.29
C MET A 140 -67.97 -100.85 -30.03
N LYS A 141 -67.93 -101.92 -30.82
CA LYS A 141 -66.88 -102.95 -30.70
C LYS A 141 -65.52 -102.38 -31.08
N ASP A 142 -65.48 -101.64 -32.19
CA ASP A 142 -64.25 -101.02 -32.69
C ASP A 142 -63.76 -99.93 -31.72
N ALA A 143 -64.67 -99.12 -31.16
CA ALA A 143 -64.34 -98.10 -30.15
C ALA A 143 -63.76 -98.69 -28.86
N ALA A 144 -64.16 -99.90 -28.46
CA ALA A 144 -63.65 -100.56 -27.26
C ALA A 144 -62.17 -100.98 -27.38
N ALA A 145 -61.69 -101.19 -28.60
CA ALA A 145 -60.29 -101.53 -28.88
C ALA A 145 -59.36 -100.30 -28.95
N LEU A 146 -59.92 -99.09 -29.03
CA LEU A 146 -59.15 -97.87 -29.21
C LEU A 146 -58.78 -97.22 -27.87
N ASN A 147 -57.55 -96.72 -27.79
CA ASN A 147 -57.08 -95.94 -26.65
C ASN A 147 -57.33 -94.44 -26.87
N PRO A 148 -58.28 -93.79 -26.15
CA PRO A 148 -58.60 -92.38 -26.38
C PRO A 148 -57.46 -91.41 -26.03
N SER A 149 -56.41 -91.91 -25.35
CA SER A 149 -55.23 -91.14 -24.99
C SER A 149 -54.29 -90.82 -26.16
N GLU A 150 -54.45 -91.48 -27.31
CA GLU A 150 -53.60 -91.27 -28.48
C GLU A 150 -53.79 -89.89 -29.12
N VAL A 151 -54.96 -89.28 -28.96
CA VAL A 151 -55.28 -87.93 -29.47
C VAL A 151 -54.38 -86.86 -28.84
N PHE A 152 -53.78 -87.12 -27.68
CA PHE A 152 -52.97 -86.14 -26.96
C PHE A 152 -51.52 -86.10 -27.47
N ASN A 153 -51.11 -84.94 -28.00
CA ASN A 153 -49.70 -84.66 -28.24
C ASN A 153 -48.99 -84.25 -26.93
N ARG A 154 -48.50 -85.24 -26.18
CA ARG A 154 -47.84 -85.01 -24.87
C ARG A 154 -46.59 -84.13 -24.99
N SER A 155 -45.80 -84.27 -26.05
CA SER A 155 -44.54 -83.53 -26.21
C SER A 155 -44.76 -82.02 -26.39
N ARG A 156 -45.79 -81.60 -27.14
CA ARG A 156 -46.12 -80.17 -27.29
C ARG A 156 -46.53 -79.53 -25.97
N LEU A 157 -47.36 -80.21 -25.18
CA LEU A 157 -47.79 -79.72 -23.87
C LEU A 157 -46.59 -79.58 -22.91
N HIS A 158 -45.78 -80.63 -22.76
CA HIS A 158 -44.62 -80.58 -21.87
C HIS A 158 -43.60 -79.52 -22.29
N ARG A 159 -43.34 -79.34 -23.60
CA ARG A 159 -42.46 -78.26 -24.08
C ARG A 159 -43.03 -76.87 -23.75
N SER A 160 -44.32 -76.63 -23.97
CA SER A 160 -44.94 -75.34 -23.65
C SER A 160 -44.95 -75.05 -22.15
N LEU A 161 -45.24 -76.06 -21.32
CA LEU A 161 -45.19 -75.95 -19.86
C LEU A 161 -43.75 -75.75 -19.37
N ALA A 162 -42.76 -76.41 -19.98
CA ALA A 162 -41.35 -76.20 -19.67
C ALA A 162 -40.91 -74.78 -20.01
N ILE A 163 -41.27 -74.25 -21.18
CA ILE A 163 -40.96 -72.86 -21.57
C ILE A 163 -41.62 -71.86 -20.61
N GLY A 164 -42.91 -72.02 -20.33
CA GLY A 164 -43.62 -71.18 -19.36
C GLY A 164 -43.04 -71.28 -17.94
N GLY A 165 -42.70 -72.50 -17.51
CA GLY A 165 -42.10 -72.77 -16.21
C GLY A 165 -40.70 -72.17 -16.08
N VAL A 166 -39.85 -72.32 -17.09
CA VAL A 166 -38.51 -71.69 -17.12
C VAL A 166 -38.66 -70.17 -17.08
N ALA A 167 -39.52 -69.57 -17.89
CA ALA A 167 -39.74 -68.13 -17.86
C ALA A 167 -40.21 -67.63 -16.47
N LEU A 168 -41.14 -68.36 -15.84
CA LEU A 168 -41.63 -68.04 -14.49
C LEU A 168 -40.53 -68.16 -13.44
N ILE A 169 -39.72 -69.22 -13.49
CA ILE A 169 -38.58 -69.43 -12.58
C ILE A 169 -37.56 -68.33 -12.79
N THR A 170 -37.19 -67.99 -14.04
CA THR A 170 -36.25 -66.90 -14.33
C THR A 170 -36.75 -65.57 -13.79
N ALA A 171 -38.03 -65.23 -14.00
CA ALA A 171 -38.62 -64.01 -13.46
C ALA A 171 -38.62 -64.01 -11.92
N GLY A 172 -38.96 -65.13 -11.29
CA GLY A 172 -38.96 -65.29 -9.84
C GLY A 172 -37.57 -65.17 -9.23
N VAL A 173 -36.57 -65.84 -9.81
CA VAL A 173 -35.16 -65.77 -9.37
C VAL A 173 -34.61 -64.35 -9.51
N LEU A 174 -34.84 -63.69 -10.65
CA LEU A 174 -34.41 -62.30 -10.85
C LEU A 174 -35.09 -61.34 -9.87
N SER A 175 -36.40 -61.52 -9.63
CA SER A 175 -37.15 -60.68 -8.68
C SER A 175 -36.71 -60.91 -7.23
N ALA A 176 -36.36 -62.14 -6.85
CA ALA A 176 -35.86 -62.46 -5.51
C ALA A 176 -34.42 -61.97 -5.30
N ALA A 177 -33.54 -62.15 -6.29
CA ALA A 177 -32.15 -61.71 -6.23
C ALA A 177 -32.01 -60.18 -6.20
N ALA A 178 -32.95 -59.47 -6.83
CA ALA A 178 -32.95 -58.02 -6.95
C ALA A 178 -34.28 -57.41 -6.46
N SER A 179 -34.71 -57.78 -5.25
CA SER A 179 -36.01 -57.39 -4.69
C SER A 179 -36.23 -55.87 -4.62
N SER A 180 -35.17 -55.09 -4.36
CA SER A 180 -35.19 -53.63 -4.39
C SER A 180 -35.48 -53.08 -5.80
N HIS A 181 -34.82 -53.63 -6.83
CA HIS A 181 -35.03 -53.24 -8.22
C HIS A 181 -36.41 -53.66 -8.74
N ALA A 182 -36.92 -54.84 -8.35
CA ALA A 182 -38.26 -55.28 -8.72
C ALA A 182 -39.35 -54.36 -8.15
N ARG A 183 -39.19 -53.92 -6.88
CA ARG A 183 -40.09 -52.96 -6.24
C ARG A 183 -40.12 -51.63 -6.98
N VAL A 184 -38.94 -51.08 -7.29
CA VAL A 184 -38.81 -49.80 -8.03
C VAL A 184 -39.34 -49.93 -9.46
N TYR A 185 -39.13 -51.07 -10.14
CA TYR A 185 -39.72 -51.32 -11.46
C TYR A 185 -41.25 -51.22 -11.44
N LEU A 186 -41.90 -51.88 -10.48
CA LEU A 186 -43.35 -51.85 -10.33
C LEU A 186 -43.84 -50.44 -9.99
N ALA A 187 -43.17 -49.76 -9.05
CA ALA A 187 -43.49 -48.40 -8.66
C ALA A 187 -43.38 -47.42 -9.85
N ARG A 188 -42.29 -47.48 -10.62
CA ARG A 188 -42.01 -46.58 -11.75
C ARG A 188 -42.90 -46.84 -12.97
N ASN A 189 -43.10 -48.10 -13.36
CA ASN A 189 -43.75 -48.44 -14.63
C ASN A 189 -45.25 -48.69 -14.50
N TRP A 190 -45.72 -49.23 -13.36
CA TRP A 190 -47.12 -49.59 -13.17
C TRP A 190 -47.87 -48.64 -12.23
N LEU A 191 -47.21 -48.07 -11.21
CA LEU A 191 -47.78 -47.04 -10.34
C LEU A 191 -47.44 -45.61 -10.79
N LEU A 192 -46.58 -45.46 -11.80
CA LEU A 192 -46.11 -44.18 -12.35
C LEU A 192 -45.48 -43.24 -11.30
N GLN A 193 -44.88 -43.80 -10.25
CA GLN A 193 -44.13 -43.05 -9.24
C GLN A 193 -42.73 -42.71 -9.74
N ASP A 194 -42.24 -41.51 -9.43
CA ASP A 194 -40.89 -41.09 -9.82
C ASP A 194 -39.84 -41.41 -8.74
N GLU A 195 -39.70 -42.69 -8.40
CA GLU A 195 -38.71 -43.17 -7.42
C GLU A 195 -37.38 -43.50 -8.12
N PRO A 196 -36.23 -42.88 -7.79
CA PRO A 196 -34.98 -43.12 -8.50
C PRO A 196 -34.51 -44.57 -8.36
N TRP A 197 -33.83 -45.09 -9.38
CA TRP A 197 -33.20 -46.41 -9.30
C TRP A 197 -32.13 -46.42 -8.21
N PRO A 198 -32.05 -47.46 -7.35
CA PRO A 198 -31.05 -47.52 -6.30
C PRO A 198 -29.65 -47.52 -6.92
N SER A 199 -28.83 -46.56 -6.49
CA SER A 199 -27.47 -46.33 -6.98
C SER A 199 -26.44 -46.68 -5.90
N ASN A 200 -25.34 -47.31 -6.31
CA ASN A 200 -24.19 -47.61 -5.45
C ASN A 200 -23.16 -46.45 -5.45
N VAL A 201 -23.54 -45.29 -5.98
CA VAL A 201 -22.69 -44.11 -6.11
C VAL A 201 -23.17 -43.11 -5.08
N ARG A 202 -22.36 -42.85 -4.07
CA ARG A 202 -22.59 -41.76 -3.12
C ARG A 202 -21.50 -40.71 -3.34
N LEU A 203 -21.90 -39.44 -3.40
CA LEU A 203 -20.98 -38.32 -3.59
C LEU A 203 -20.95 -37.51 -2.31
N ALA A 204 -19.78 -37.40 -1.70
CA ALA A 204 -19.53 -36.56 -0.53
C ALA A 204 -18.83 -35.27 -0.98
N LEU A 205 -19.42 -34.10 -0.71
CA LEU A 205 -18.75 -32.83 -0.91
C LEU A 205 -17.80 -32.55 0.26
N GLU A 206 -16.56 -32.19 -0.07
CA GLU A 206 -15.58 -31.78 0.92
C GLU A 206 -15.88 -30.36 1.41
N GLY A 207 -15.79 -30.14 2.73
CA GLY A 207 -15.94 -28.83 3.36
C GLY A 207 -17.38 -28.40 3.69
N PHE A 208 -18.39 -29.18 3.32
CA PHE A 208 -19.80 -28.88 3.63
C PHE A 208 -20.21 -29.49 4.99
N SER A 209 -20.81 -28.69 5.86
CA SER A 209 -21.48 -29.14 7.09
C SER A 209 -22.99 -28.99 6.94
N ASP A 210 -23.74 -30.09 7.07
CA ASP A 210 -25.20 -30.13 6.90
C ASP A 210 -25.73 -29.47 5.60
N GLY A 211 -24.95 -29.54 4.52
CA GLY A 211 -25.30 -28.97 3.22
C GLY A 211 -25.00 -27.47 3.08
N LEU A 212 -24.31 -26.86 4.04
CA LEU A 212 -23.87 -25.47 4.02
C LEU A 212 -22.34 -25.37 3.95
N LEU A 213 -21.83 -24.55 3.04
CA LEU A 213 -20.44 -24.10 3.01
C LEU A 213 -20.42 -22.59 3.16
N ARG A 214 -19.67 -22.08 4.13
CA ARG A 214 -19.36 -20.65 4.26
C ARG A 214 -17.98 -20.40 3.67
N TRP A 215 -17.89 -19.46 2.75
CA TRP A 215 -16.64 -19.17 2.06
C TRP A 215 -16.45 -17.66 1.88
N PRO A 216 -15.21 -17.13 1.94
CA PRO A 216 -14.99 -15.70 1.78
C PRO A 216 -15.32 -15.22 0.35
N LEU A 217 -15.98 -14.06 0.25
CA LEU A 217 -16.21 -13.41 -1.04
C LEU A 217 -14.89 -12.92 -1.66
N GLY A 218 -14.69 -13.18 -2.95
CA GLY A 218 -13.50 -12.83 -3.73
C GLY A 218 -12.34 -13.82 -3.64
N ASP A 219 -12.41 -14.82 -2.76
CA ASP A 219 -11.42 -15.89 -2.65
C ASP A 219 -11.72 -17.02 -3.64
N ASP A 220 -10.68 -17.63 -4.20
CA ASP A 220 -10.81 -18.77 -5.10
C ASP A 220 -11.43 -19.98 -4.40
N LEU A 221 -12.57 -20.42 -4.91
CA LEU A 221 -13.29 -21.60 -4.44
C LEU A 221 -13.00 -22.80 -5.35
N THR A 222 -12.51 -23.89 -4.77
CA THR A 222 -12.40 -25.19 -5.44
C THR A 222 -13.40 -26.15 -4.82
N LEU A 223 -14.33 -26.66 -5.62
CA LEU A 223 -15.30 -27.65 -5.19
C LEU A 223 -14.72 -29.04 -5.44
N ALA A 224 -14.49 -29.79 -4.36
CA ALA A 224 -14.03 -31.16 -4.41
C ALA A 224 -15.13 -32.12 -3.94
N VAL A 225 -15.37 -33.15 -4.75
CA VAL A 225 -16.38 -34.18 -4.52
C VAL A 225 -15.70 -35.54 -4.53
N THR A 226 -15.82 -36.28 -3.44
CA THR A 226 -15.27 -37.63 -3.32
C THR A 226 -16.37 -38.68 -3.52
N ALA A 227 -16.12 -39.65 -4.41
CA ALA A 227 -17.04 -40.75 -4.67
C ALA A 227 -16.85 -41.89 -3.64
N GLU A 228 -17.87 -42.09 -2.80
CA GLU A 228 -18.01 -43.19 -1.87
C GLU A 228 -18.72 -44.37 -2.57
N GLY A 229 -18.08 -45.55 -2.61
CA GLY A 229 -18.59 -46.70 -3.36
C GLY A 229 -18.08 -46.75 -4.80
N ALA A 230 -19.00 -46.89 -5.77
CA ALA A 230 -18.66 -46.99 -7.19
C ALA A 230 -18.34 -45.60 -7.79
N VAL A 231 -17.28 -45.51 -8.59
CA VAL A 231 -16.88 -44.25 -9.25
C VAL A 231 -17.71 -44.05 -10.53
N PRO A 232 -18.46 -42.95 -10.66
CA PRO A 232 -19.23 -42.66 -11.87
C PRO A 232 -18.31 -42.27 -13.04
N PRO A 233 -18.76 -42.43 -14.30
CA PRO A 233 -17.96 -42.06 -15.47
C PRO A 233 -17.77 -40.54 -15.63
N GLY A 234 -18.64 -39.73 -15.03
CA GLY A 234 -18.53 -38.28 -15.01
C GLY A 234 -19.51 -37.64 -14.02
N VAL A 235 -19.08 -36.53 -13.43
CA VAL A 235 -19.87 -35.70 -12.51
C VAL A 235 -19.85 -34.28 -13.03
N ALA A 236 -21.02 -33.65 -13.07
CA ALA A 236 -21.16 -32.23 -13.33
C ALA A 236 -21.78 -31.54 -12.12
N VAL A 237 -21.54 -30.24 -11.96
CA VAL A 237 -22.17 -29.40 -10.95
C VAL A 237 -23.12 -28.45 -11.67
N GLU A 238 -24.37 -28.44 -11.25
CA GLU A 238 -25.31 -27.38 -11.60
C GLU A 238 -25.27 -26.30 -10.53
N ILE A 239 -24.93 -25.08 -10.95
CA ILE A 239 -24.82 -23.91 -10.11
C ILE A 239 -25.96 -22.95 -10.46
N VAL A 240 -26.78 -22.62 -9.48
CA VAL A 240 -27.89 -21.68 -9.60
C VAL A 240 -27.54 -20.42 -8.81
N ALA A 241 -27.31 -19.34 -9.55
CA ALA A 241 -27.07 -18.02 -8.99
C ALA A 241 -28.37 -17.43 -8.38
N PRO A 242 -28.28 -16.40 -7.52
CA PRO A 242 -29.43 -15.73 -6.92
C PRO A 242 -30.44 -15.17 -7.93
N ASP A 243 -29.96 -14.79 -9.12
CA ASP A 243 -30.78 -14.30 -10.23
C ASP A 243 -31.60 -15.40 -10.94
N GLY A 244 -31.42 -16.66 -10.53
CA GLY A 244 -32.10 -17.83 -11.09
C GLY A 244 -31.42 -18.40 -12.34
N GLN A 245 -30.31 -17.84 -12.80
CA GLN A 245 -29.54 -18.43 -13.90
C GLN A 245 -28.86 -19.71 -13.42
N SER A 246 -29.12 -20.80 -14.15
CA SER A 246 -28.46 -22.08 -13.92
C SER A 246 -27.32 -22.28 -14.93
N ARG A 247 -26.16 -22.71 -14.44
CA ARG A 247 -24.99 -23.07 -15.23
C ARG A 247 -24.52 -24.45 -14.83
N VAL A 248 -24.37 -25.33 -15.81
CA VAL A 248 -23.82 -26.68 -15.59
C VAL A 248 -22.36 -26.69 -16.01
N ARG A 249 -21.47 -27.13 -15.10
CA ARG A 249 -20.03 -27.27 -15.35
C ARG A 249 -19.59 -28.69 -15.06
N ASP A 250 -18.80 -29.26 -15.95
CA ASP A 250 -18.21 -30.58 -15.77
C ASP A 250 -17.05 -30.54 -14.77
N MET A 251 -16.99 -31.54 -13.88
CA MET A 251 -15.88 -31.70 -12.94
C MET A 251 -14.80 -32.59 -13.56
N ALA A 252 -13.54 -32.24 -13.34
CA ALA A 252 -12.41 -33.05 -13.76
C ALA A 252 -12.13 -34.15 -12.73
N LEU A 253 -11.91 -35.39 -13.19
CA LEU A 253 -11.46 -36.47 -12.30
C LEU A 253 -9.98 -36.25 -11.96
N ARG A 254 -9.67 -36.14 -10.66
CA ARG A 254 -8.33 -35.97 -10.10
C ARG A 254 -8.01 -37.19 -9.23
N GLY A 255 -7.05 -38.00 -9.66
CA GLY A 255 -6.76 -39.30 -9.03
C GLY A 255 -7.78 -40.37 -9.42
N GLU A 256 -8.16 -41.26 -8.49
CA GLU A 256 -9.05 -42.39 -8.79
C GLU A 256 -10.53 -42.16 -8.42
N ARG A 257 -10.82 -41.27 -7.47
CA ARG A 257 -12.16 -41.16 -6.84
C ARG A 257 -12.63 -39.73 -6.58
N GLN A 258 -11.81 -38.72 -6.84
CA GLN A 258 -12.09 -37.33 -6.51
C GLN A 258 -12.39 -36.53 -7.78
N PHE A 259 -13.50 -35.82 -7.80
CA PHE A 259 -13.90 -34.92 -8.87
C PHE A 259 -13.72 -33.49 -8.38
N VAL A 260 -13.02 -32.66 -9.15
CA VAL A 260 -12.65 -31.31 -8.76
C VAL A 260 -13.13 -30.31 -9.81
N LEU A 261 -13.71 -29.21 -9.34
CA LEU A 261 -14.09 -28.06 -10.15
C LEU A 261 -13.49 -26.80 -9.54
N ASP A 262 -12.59 -26.16 -10.28
CA ASP A 262 -12.10 -24.83 -9.95
C ASP A 262 -13.16 -23.82 -10.39
N TYR A 263 -13.89 -23.27 -9.41
CA TYR A 263 -14.93 -22.27 -9.66
C TYR A 263 -14.29 -20.93 -10.01
N GLY A 264 -13.23 -20.55 -9.29
CA GLY A 264 -12.62 -19.22 -9.33
C GLY A 264 -13.05 -18.37 -8.12
N PRO A 265 -12.92 -17.04 -8.18
CA PRO A 265 -13.28 -16.17 -7.06
C PRO A 265 -14.78 -16.20 -6.80
N LEU A 266 -15.18 -16.34 -5.53
CA LEU A 266 -16.58 -16.35 -5.14
C LEU A 266 -17.17 -14.93 -5.14
N ASP A 267 -17.94 -14.56 -6.15
CA ASP A 267 -18.54 -13.21 -6.23
C ASP A 267 -19.85 -13.07 -5.44
N GLU A 268 -20.65 -14.14 -5.37
CA GLU A 268 -21.96 -14.14 -4.73
C GLU A 268 -22.31 -15.50 -4.12
N SER A 269 -23.29 -15.52 -3.22
CA SER A 269 -23.80 -16.78 -2.65
C SER A 269 -24.62 -17.53 -3.70
N PHE A 270 -24.51 -18.85 -3.78
CA PHE A 270 -25.25 -19.64 -4.77
C PHE A 270 -25.68 -20.99 -4.23
N LYS A 271 -26.64 -21.62 -4.92
CA LYS A 271 -27.05 -23.00 -4.66
C LYS A 271 -26.44 -23.91 -5.71
N LEU A 272 -26.05 -25.10 -5.30
CA LEU A 272 -25.53 -26.10 -6.23
C LEU A 272 -26.14 -27.47 -6.00
N ARG A 273 -26.18 -28.29 -7.05
CA ARG A 273 -26.42 -29.73 -6.95
C ARG A 273 -25.48 -30.47 -7.89
N LEU A 274 -25.22 -31.73 -7.59
CA LEU A 274 -24.38 -32.58 -8.42
C LEU A 274 -25.25 -33.37 -9.38
N LEU A 275 -24.80 -33.46 -10.63
CA LEU A 275 -25.40 -34.26 -11.70
C LEU A 275 -24.44 -35.41 -12.03
N ILE A 276 -24.89 -36.64 -11.80
CA ILE A 276 -24.16 -37.85 -12.13
C ILE A 276 -24.54 -38.24 -13.56
N ARG A 277 -23.60 -38.08 -14.50
CA ARG A 277 -23.86 -38.46 -15.89
C ARG A 277 -23.88 -39.98 -16.02
N ARG A 278 -25.03 -40.52 -16.38
CA ARG A 278 -25.18 -41.92 -16.82
C ARG A 278 -25.77 -41.95 -18.22
N PHE A 279 -25.57 -43.07 -18.92
CA PHE A 279 -26.24 -43.30 -20.19
C PHE A 279 -27.76 -43.16 -20.01
N GLY A 280 -28.36 -42.16 -20.68
CA GLY A 280 -29.82 -41.98 -20.78
C GLY A 280 -30.50 -41.11 -19.71
N ALA A 281 -29.91 -40.89 -18.52
CA ALA A 281 -30.40 -39.89 -17.57
C ALA A 281 -29.34 -39.44 -16.58
N ASP A 282 -29.44 -38.18 -16.19
CA ASP A 282 -28.63 -37.57 -15.13
C ASP A 282 -29.33 -37.77 -13.78
N GLU A 283 -28.65 -38.44 -12.84
CA GLU A 283 -29.11 -38.57 -11.45
C GLU A 283 -28.62 -37.33 -10.68
N SER A 284 -29.51 -36.63 -9.99
CA SER A 284 -29.15 -35.40 -9.27
C SER A 284 -29.16 -35.60 -7.75
N THR A 285 -28.20 -34.98 -7.05
CA THR A 285 -28.23 -34.89 -5.59
C THR A 285 -29.20 -33.80 -5.09
N GLY A 286 -29.38 -33.73 -3.77
CA GLY A 286 -30.06 -32.60 -3.13
C GLY A 286 -29.30 -31.28 -3.30
N TRP A 287 -29.96 -30.18 -2.97
CA TRP A 287 -29.36 -28.85 -3.04
C TRP A 287 -28.41 -28.59 -1.87
N PHE A 288 -27.24 -28.06 -2.20
CA PHE A 288 -26.23 -27.54 -1.27
C PHE A 288 -26.16 -26.02 -1.41
N ASN A 289 -25.86 -25.32 -0.32
CA ASN A 289 -25.77 -23.86 -0.30
C ASN A 289 -24.34 -23.40 -0.02
N VAL A 290 -23.82 -22.54 -0.89
CA VAL A 290 -22.57 -21.81 -0.66
C VAL A 290 -22.91 -20.39 -0.28
N VAL A 291 -22.58 -19.99 0.94
CA VAL A 291 -22.83 -18.65 1.48
C VAL A 291 -21.53 -17.86 1.51
N GLY A 292 -21.51 -16.79 0.72
CA GLY A 292 -20.39 -15.85 0.67
C GLY A 292 -20.35 -14.97 1.91
N VAL A 293 -19.23 -14.97 2.62
CA VAL A 293 -18.99 -14.16 3.82
C VAL A 293 -17.98 -13.06 3.48
N MET A 294 -18.31 -11.80 3.79
CA MET A 294 -17.35 -10.70 3.61
C MET A 294 -16.22 -10.77 4.64
N ARG A 295 -14.97 -10.50 4.24
CA ARG A 295 -13.84 -10.33 5.18
C ARG A 295 -14.02 -9.09 6.06
N PRO A 296 -13.46 -9.07 7.28
CA PRO A 296 -13.46 -7.87 8.11
C PRO A 296 -12.68 -6.75 7.42
N SER A 297 -13.18 -5.52 7.51
CA SER A 297 -12.55 -4.35 6.89
C SER A 297 -12.77 -3.09 7.73
N ILE A 298 -11.89 -2.11 7.56
CA ILE A 298 -11.99 -0.83 8.25
C ILE A 298 -12.81 0.14 7.40
N ARG A 299 -13.89 0.70 7.98
CA ARG A 299 -14.77 1.67 7.29
C ARG A 299 -14.26 3.10 7.39
N SER A 300 -13.72 3.48 8.54
CA SER A 300 -13.20 4.82 8.79
C SER A 300 -12.14 4.77 9.88
N VAL A 301 -11.10 5.59 9.73
CA VAL A 301 -10.08 5.80 10.75
C VAL A 301 -9.95 7.29 11.05
N ARG A 302 -9.83 7.61 12.32
CA ARG A 302 -9.45 8.92 12.83
C ARG A 302 -8.12 8.76 13.56
N MET A 303 -7.19 9.64 13.26
CA MET A 303 -5.91 9.72 13.94
C MET A 303 -5.91 10.97 14.81
N GLU A 304 -5.74 10.78 16.11
CA GLU A 304 -5.59 11.86 17.09
C GLU A 304 -4.14 11.91 17.54
N ILE A 305 -3.52 13.08 17.40
CA ILE A 305 -2.11 13.30 17.69
C ILE A 305 -2.05 14.20 18.92
N THR A 306 -1.34 13.74 19.94
CA THR A 306 -1.00 14.53 21.13
C THR A 306 0.50 14.84 21.08
N PRO A 307 0.89 16.06 20.65
CA PRO A 307 2.29 16.48 20.63
C PRO A 307 2.94 16.44 22.03
N PRO A 308 4.29 16.47 22.12
CA PRO A 308 4.97 16.55 23.40
C PRO A 308 4.60 17.82 24.16
N ALA A 309 4.55 17.74 25.49
CA ALA A 309 4.14 18.86 26.35
C ALA A 309 4.95 20.15 26.12
N TYR A 310 6.23 20.06 25.75
CA TYR A 310 7.08 21.23 25.50
C TYR A 310 6.63 22.06 24.28
N SER A 311 6.00 21.42 23.28
CA SER A 311 5.55 22.10 22.05
C SER A 311 4.43 23.11 22.30
N GLY A 312 3.69 23.00 23.41
CA GLY A 312 2.56 23.88 23.73
C GLY A 312 1.36 23.74 22.78
N VAL A 313 1.40 22.79 21.84
CA VAL A 313 0.33 22.55 20.86
C VAL A 313 -0.73 21.65 21.48
N GLU A 314 -1.99 22.06 21.42
CA GLU A 314 -3.11 21.24 21.86
C GLU A 314 -3.27 19.99 20.99
N ARG A 315 -3.83 18.91 21.57
CA ARG A 315 -4.18 17.70 20.82
C ARG A 315 -5.07 18.05 19.63
N PHE A 316 -4.79 17.46 18.48
CA PHE A 316 -5.57 17.66 17.27
C PHE A 316 -5.84 16.34 16.55
N ALA A 317 -6.93 16.30 15.80
CA ALA A 317 -7.29 15.15 14.97
C ALA A 317 -7.07 15.48 13.50
N LEU A 318 -6.56 14.52 12.73
CA LEU A 318 -6.46 14.71 11.29
C LEU A 318 -7.82 14.59 10.60
N PRO A 319 -8.02 15.32 9.48
CA PRO A 319 -9.18 15.16 8.63
C PRO A 319 -9.40 13.70 8.20
N ALA A 320 -10.66 13.29 8.14
CA ALA A 320 -11.02 11.94 7.71
C ALA A 320 -10.47 11.63 6.31
N GLY A 321 -9.83 10.48 6.15
CA GLY A 321 -9.24 10.03 4.88
C GLY A 321 -7.77 10.37 4.68
N GLN A 322 -7.15 11.18 5.55
CA GLN A 322 -5.70 11.35 5.54
C GLN A 322 -5.01 10.13 6.17
N SER A 323 -4.22 9.42 5.37
CA SER A 323 -3.43 8.26 5.79
C SER A 323 -1.97 8.58 6.07
N ALA A 324 -1.50 9.79 5.78
CA ALA A 324 -0.13 10.23 6.02
C ALA A 324 -0.09 11.42 6.98
N ALA A 325 0.84 11.40 7.93
CA ALA A 325 1.02 12.49 8.89
C ALA A 325 2.48 12.73 9.24
N GLU A 326 2.84 14.00 9.35
CA GLU A 326 4.10 14.44 9.93
C GLU A 326 3.90 14.74 11.42
N VAL A 327 4.70 14.09 12.26
CA VAL A 327 4.50 14.10 13.71
C VAL A 327 5.84 14.39 14.40
N LEU A 328 5.83 15.28 15.39
CA LEU A 328 7.01 15.56 16.20
C LEU A 328 7.42 14.32 17.00
N ARG A 329 8.72 14.03 17.06
CA ARG A 329 9.25 12.93 17.89
C ARG A 329 8.82 13.09 19.35
N GLY A 330 8.34 12.01 19.95
CA GLY A 330 7.80 11.99 21.32
C GLY A 330 6.30 12.29 21.41
N SER A 331 5.61 12.53 20.30
CA SER A 331 4.15 12.62 20.29
C SER A 331 3.51 11.26 20.56
N THR A 332 2.35 11.26 21.21
CA THR A 332 1.51 10.07 21.37
C THR A 332 0.40 10.09 20.33
N ILE A 333 0.19 8.97 19.66
CA ILE A 333 -0.80 8.82 18.58
C ILE A 333 -1.87 7.83 19.04
N ALA A 334 -3.13 8.24 18.94
CA ALA A 334 -4.29 7.40 19.13
C ALA A 334 -4.99 7.17 17.78
N LEU A 335 -5.00 5.91 17.34
CA LEU A 335 -5.73 5.48 16.14
C LEU A 335 -7.08 4.91 16.55
N ILE A 336 -8.14 5.55 16.10
CA ILE A 336 -9.52 5.18 16.39
C ILE A 336 -10.18 4.77 15.07
N ALA A 337 -10.53 3.49 14.93
CA ALA A 337 -11.09 2.94 13.70
C ALA A 337 -12.45 2.27 13.94
N LYS A 338 -13.32 2.30 12.91
CA LYS A 338 -14.59 1.57 12.89
C LYS A 338 -14.53 0.39 11.92
N THR A 339 -14.92 -0.79 12.35
CA THR A 339 -14.89 -2.02 11.57
C THR A 339 -16.24 -2.32 10.92
N SER A 340 -16.23 -3.08 9.83
CA SER A 340 -17.45 -3.51 9.14
C SER A 340 -18.20 -4.63 9.86
N LYS A 341 -17.51 -5.36 10.74
CA LYS A 341 -17.99 -6.55 11.47
C LYS A 341 -17.39 -6.60 12.89
N PRO A 342 -18.03 -7.34 13.82
CA PRO A 342 -17.44 -7.63 15.13
C PRO A 342 -16.17 -8.48 14.96
N LEU A 343 -15.12 -8.14 15.71
CA LEU A 343 -13.82 -8.81 15.65
C LEU A 343 -13.57 -9.67 16.89
N ARG A 344 -12.78 -10.72 16.73
CA ARG A 344 -12.24 -11.52 17.83
C ARG A 344 -10.95 -10.90 18.38
N ALA A 345 -10.09 -10.41 17.48
CA ALA A 345 -8.83 -9.77 17.82
C ALA A 345 -8.47 -8.72 16.76
N ALA A 346 -7.76 -7.67 17.18
CA ALA A 346 -7.17 -6.69 16.28
C ALA A 346 -5.79 -6.28 16.82
N THR A 347 -4.78 -6.26 15.95
CA THR A 347 -3.41 -5.90 16.33
C THR A 347 -2.89 -4.84 15.37
N LEU A 348 -2.38 -3.73 15.91
CA LEU A 348 -1.65 -2.74 15.13
C LEU A 348 -0.24 -3.24 14.86
N ARG A 349 0.12 -3.39 13.59
CA ARG A 349 1.47 -3.73 13.14
C ARG A 349 2.15 -2.54 12.48
N GLY A 350 3.38 -2.26 12.88
CA GLY A 350 4.27 -1.29 12.25
C GLY A 350 5.35 -1.96 11.40
N SER A 351 5.82 -1.27 10.37
CA SER A 351 6.91 -1.73 9.49
C SER A 351 8.23 -2.01 10.22
N THR A 352 8.40 -1.46 11.43
CA THR A 352 9.58 -1.65 12.28
C THR A 352 9.41 -2.76 13.32
N GLY A 353 8.48 -3.70 13.09
CA GLY A 353 8.22 -4.83 14.00
C GLY A 353 7.46 -4.43 15.27
N LEU A 354 6.84 -3.24 15.30
CA LEU A 354 5.95 -2.84 16.39
C LEU A 354 4.66 -3.67 16.31
N GLU A 355 4.30 -4.37 17.38
CA GLU A 355 3.03 -5.08 17.49
C GLU A 355 2.32 -4.64 18.77
N ILE A 356 1.15 -4.02 18.63
CA ILE A 356 0.36 -3.52 19.77
C ILE A 356 -1.08 -4.04 19.64
N PRO A 357 -1.62 -4.74 20.65
CA PRO A 357 -2.99 -5.18 20.63
C PRO A 357 -3.93 -3.96 20.72
N ALA A 358 -4.89 -3.86 19.79
CA ALA A 358 -5.89 -2.81 19.82
C ALA A 358 -7.00 -3.17 20.83
N LYS A 359 -7.50 -2.17 21.54
CA LYS A 359 -8.66 -2.32 22.42
C LYS A 359 -9.92 -2.35 21.56
N LEU A 360 -10.73 -3.39 21.71
CA LEU A 360 -12.00 -3.57 21.01
C LEU A 360 -13.15 -3.05 21.89
N GLU A 361 -14.00 -2.20 21.34
CA GLU A 361 -15.19 -1.65 21.99
C GLU A 361 -16.47 -2.25 21.37
N GLU A 362 -17.58 -2.24 22.13
CA GLU A 362 -18.86 -2.88 21.74
C GLU A 362 -19.46 -2.31 20.43
N ASN A 363 -19.14 -1.06 20.07
CA ASN A 363 -19.70 -0.34 18.91
C ASN A 363 -18.93 -0.59 17.59
N HIS A 364 -18.33 -1.77 17.41
CA HIS A 364 -17.44 -2.06 16.26
C HIS A 364 -16.31 -1.03 16.12
N GLN A 365 -15.83 -0.52 17.24
CA GLN A 365 -14.78 0.49 17.31
C GLN A 365 -13.54 -0.16 17.90
N LEU A 366 -12.38 0.18 17.34
CA LEU A 366 -11.09 -0.24 17.86
C LEU A 366 -10.20 0.97 18.09
N THR A 367 -9.43 0.92 19.17
CA THR A 367 -8.54 2.01 19.58
C THR A 367 -7.16 1.45 19.90
N ALA A 368 -6.12 2.03 19.29
CA ALA A 368 -4.73 1.71 19.59
C ALA A 368 -3.93 2.99 19.85
N GLU A 369 -3.29 3.05 21.02
CA GLU A 369 -2.45 4.18 21.44
C GLU A 369 -0.99 3.74 21.47
N PHE A 370 -0.11 4.55 20.87
CA PHE A 370 1.32 4.26 20.84
C PHE A 370 2.16 5.51 20.62
N GLN A 371 3.45 5.41 20.96
CA GLN A 371 4.45 6.42 20.64
C GLN A 371 5.40 5.85 19.58
N PRO A 372 5.38 6.39 18.35
CA PRO A 372 6.28 5.92 17.31
C PRO A 372 7.73 6.29 17.66
N VAL A 373 8.65 5.34 17.46
CA VAL A 373 10.10 5.56 17.66
C VAL A 373 10.79 5.90 16.34
N GLN A 374 10.25 5.40 15.23
CA GLN A 374 10.77 5.56 13.88
C GLN A 374 9.65 5.85 12.89
N SER A 375 10.01 6.56 11.81
CA SER A 375 9.11 6.75 10.66
C SER A 375 8.81 5.41 10.01
N GLY A 376 7.57 5.18 9.61
CA GLY A 376 7.15 3.89 9.09
C GLY A 376 5.69 3.84 8.65
N SER A 377 5.31 2.69 8.12
CA SER A 377 3.91 2.40 7.80
C SER A 377 3.30 1.49 8.86
N TYR A 378 2.06 1.76 9.21
CA TYR A 378 1.30 1.06 10.23
C TYR A 378 -0.02 0.57 9.64
N HIS A 379 -0.50 -0.59 10.05
CA HIS A 379 -1.78 -1.13 9.62
C HIS A 379 -2.38 -2.00 10.72
N PHE A 380 -3.70 -2.19 10.69
CA PHE A 380 -4.36 -3.12 11.61
C PHE A 380 -4.53 -4.47 10.94
N ASP A 381 -4.04 -5.50 11.62
CA ASP A 381 -4.40 -6.89 11.35
C ASP A 381 -5.68 -7.22 12.09
N LEU A 382 -6.73 -7.53 11.34
CA LEU A 382 -8.05 -7.83 11.86
C LEU A 382 -8.28 -9.34 11.81
N LEU A 383 -8.86 -9.90 12.87
CA LEU A 383 -9.33 -11.27 12.91
C LEU A 383 -10.79 -11.30 13.38
N ASP A 384 -11.69 -11.80 12.53
CA ASP A 384 -13.10 -11.91 12.88
C ASP A 384 -13.44 -13.14 13.75
N GLN A 385 -14.71 -13.28 14.12
CA GLN A 385 -15.20 -14.43 14.90
C GLN A 385 -15.19 -15.75 14.12
N GLU A 386 -15.18 -15.69 12.79
CA GLU A 386 -15.18 -16.84 11.88
C GLU A 386 -13.75 -17.24 11.45
N GLY A 387 -12.72 -16.54 11.94
CA GLY A 387 -11.32 -16.81 11.66
C GLY A 387 -10.79 -16.18 10.37
N LEU A 388 -11.54 -15.27 9.74
CA LEU A 388 -11.14 -14.55 8.54
C LEU A 388 -10.32 -13.30 8.88
N SER A 389 -9.26 -13.09 8.11
CA SER A 389 -8.40 -11.91 8.18
C SER A 389 -8.66 -10.93 7.04
N ASP A 390 -8.18 -9.70 7.19
CA ASP A 390 -8.12 -8.74 6.10
C ASP A 390 -6.99 -9.12 5.11
N LEU A 391 -7.23 -8.98 3.81
CA LEU A 391 -6.24 -9.21 2.74
C LEU A 391 -5.60 -7.89 2.26
N ARG A 392 -6.30 -6.77 2.42
CA ARG A 392 -5.87 -5.45 1.94
C ARG A 392 -6.00 -4.43 3.08
N PRO A 393 -5.13 -4.54 4.09
CA PRO A 393 -5.22 -3.69 5.26
C PRO A 393 -4.95 -2.23 4.88
N VAL A 394 -5.68 -1.31 5.50
CA VAL A 394 -5.47 0.13 5.33
C VAL A 394 -4.15 0.51 5.99
N THR A 395 -3.23 1.07 5.22
CA THR A 395 -1.91 1.50 5.69
C THR A 395 -1.87 2.98 6.01
N PHE A 396 -1.19 3.34 7.10
CA PHE A 396 -0.98 4.70 7.57
C PHE A 396 0.52 5.00 7.60
N ALA A 397 0.94 6.08 6.95
CA ALA A 397 2.34 6.51 6.92
C ALA A 397 2.57 7.58 7.99
N LEU A 398 3.46 7.30 8.93
CA LEU A 398 3.90 8.28 9.93
C LEU A 398 5.33 8.69 9.64
N ARG A 399 5.53 10.00 9.44
CA ARG A 399 6.84 10.60 9.30
C ARG A 399 7.19 11.34 10.58
N LEU A 400 8.21 10.86 11.29
CA LEU A 400 8.71 11.51 12.47
C LEU A 400 9.68 12.62 12.09
N VAL A 401 9.38 13.83 12.54
CA VAL A 401 10.21 15.02 12.36
C VAL A 401 10.84 15.37 13.70
N ASN A 402 12.13 15.67 13.68
CA ASN A 402 12.84 16.18 14.86
C ASN A 402 12.62 17.69 14.96
N ASP A 403 12.59 18.21 16.19
CA ASP A 403 12.57 19.64 16.42
C ASP A 403 13.92 20.26 16.04
N PRO A 404 13.99 21.20 15.07
CA PRO A 404 15.23 21.87 14.73
C PRO A 404 15.66 22.83 15.85
N PRO A 405 16.96 22.95 16.17
CA PRO A 405 17.43 23.93 17.14
C PRO A 405 17.23 25.37 16.61
N PRO A 406 17.19 26.36 17.53
CA PRO A 406 16.97 27.75 17.18
C PRO A 406 18.13 28.29 16.32
N LYS A 407 17.81 29.16 15.36
CA LYS A 407 18.80 29.80 14.49
C LYS A 407 19.25 31.11 15.11
N VAL A 408 20.54 31.23 15.40
CA VAL A 408 21.10 32.40 16.08
C VAL A 408 22.12 33.10 15.18
N LYS A 409 22.00 34.42 15.07
CA LYS A 409 22.92 35.30 14.35
C LYS A 409 23.39 36.41 15.28
N LEU A 410 24.71 36.48 15.47
CA LEU A 410 25.39 37.59 16.13
C LEU A 410 26.04 38.45 15.04
N SER A 411 25.96 39.77 15.20
CA SER A 411 26.69 40.73 14.38
C SER A 411 27.25 41.84 15.26
N LEU A 412 28.46 42.29 14.94
CA LEU A 412 29.19 43.33 15.66
C LEU A 412 29.31 44.58 14.77
N PRO A 413 28.22 45.34 14.54
CA PRO A 413 28.26 46.53 13.69
C PRO A 413 29.35 47.51 14.16
N GLY A 414 30.30 47.80 13.27
CA GLY A 414 31.37 48.76 13.53
C GLY A 414 32.55 48.24 14.35
N ALA A 415 32.58 46.96 14.72
CA ALA A 415 33.77 46.34 15.30
C ALA A 415 34.61 45.66 14.21
N GLY A 416 35.92 45.88 14.24
CA GLY A 416 36.88 45.10 13.46
C GLY A 416 37.47 43.95 14.29
N ASP A 417 38.46 43.24 13.73
CA ASP A 417 39.12 42.12 14.41
C ASP A 417 40.00 42.56 15.59
N ALA A 418 40.34 43.86 15.67
CA ALA A 418 41.14 44.44 16.74
C ALA A 418 40.36 45.55 17.47
N VAL A 419 40.35 45.49 18.80
CA VAL A 419 39.66 46.46 19.66
C VAL A 419 40.52 46.86 20.86
N VAL A 420 40.26 48.04 21.43
CA VAL A 420 40.97 48.54 22.61
C VAL A 420 40.26 48.11 23.91
N PRO A 421 40.96 48.04 25.06
CA PRO A 421 40.35 47.67 26.34
C PRO A 421 39.14 48.53 26.77
N GLN A 422 39.08 49.79 26.35
CA GLN A 422 37.96 50.69 26.65
C GLN A 422 36.84 50.69 25.58
N ALA A 423 36.87 49.77 24.60
CA ALA A 423 35.88 49.76 23.52
C ALA A 423 34.46 49.48 24.04
N VAL A 424 33.48 50.03 23.33
CA VAL A 424 32.05 49.83 23.52
C VAL A 424 31.49 49.22 22.25
N ILE A 425 31.13 47.95 22.33
CA ILE A 425 30.73 47.15 21.16
C ILE A 425 29.21 47.04 21.15
N ASP A 426 28.60 47.49 20.05
CA ASP A 426 27.21 47.24 19.78
C ASP A 426 27.04 45.80 19.28
N LEU A 427 26.32 44.97 20.03
CA LEU A 427 25.95 43.61 19.64
C LEU A 427 24.54 43.63 19.06
N ALA A 428 24.40 43.19 17.81
CA ALA A 428 23.10 42.95 17.21
C ALA A 428 22.85 41.43 17.14
N VAL A 429 21.92 40.98 17.99
CA VAL A 429 21.54 39.58 18.18
C VAL A 429 20.18 39.34 17.54
N GLN A 430 20.09 38.30 16.72
CA GLN A 430 18.85 37.80 16.15
C GLN A 430 18.76 36.30 16.42
N ALA A 431 17.66 35.85 17.02
CA ALA A 431 17.39 34.44 17.24
C ALA A 431 15.98 34.10 16.79
N ASP A 432 15.86 33.07 15.95
CA ASP A 432 14.61 32.62 15.35
C ASP A 432 14.38 31.14 15.66
N ASP A 433 13.17 30.81 16.11
CA ASP A 433 12.75 29.46 16.48
C ASP A 433 11.29 29.18 16.06
N ASN A 434 10.95 27.90 15.91
CA ASN A 434 9.62 27.44 15.48
C ASN A 434 8.62 27.29 16.65
N LEU A 435 9.06 26.81 17.81
CA LEU A 435 8.19 26.49 18.97
C LEU A 435 8.33 27.48 20.12
N GLY A 436 9.40 28.28 20.10
CA GLY A 436 9.71 29.34 21.04
C GLY A 436 10.98 29.04 21.84
N MET A 437 11.71 30.10 22.16
CA MET A 437 12.94 30.00 22.95
C MET A 437 12.65 30.02 24.45
N LYS A 438 13.50 29.31 25.20
CA LYS A 438 13.53 29.29 26.67
C LYS A 438 14.48 30.35 27.23
N ASP A 439 15.68 30.46 26.64
CA ASP A 439 16.72 31.38 27.09
C ASP A 439 17.63 31.78 25.92
N VAL A 440 18.15 33.00 25.96
CA VAL A 440 19.16 33.50 25.03
C VAL A 440 20.28 34.14 25.84
N SER A 441 21.49 33.63 25.69
CA SER A 441 22.64 34.06 26.50
C SER A 441 23.83 34.43 25.63
N LEU A 442 24.50 35.52 25.98
CA LEU A 442 25.80 35.91 25.45
C LEU A 442 26.88 35.15 26.23
N VAL A 443 27.68 34.38 25.52
CA VAL A 443 28.86 33.71 26.06
C VAL A 443 30.08 34.45 25.54
N TYR A 444 30.95 34.88 26.46
CA TYR A 444 32.25 35.40 26.10
C TYR A 444 33.36 34.61 26.80
N ARG A 445 34.41 34.33 26.04
CA ARG A 445 35.61 33.61 26.49
C ARG A 445 36.80 34.55 26.38
N ILE A 446 37.53 34.70 27.48
CA ILE A 446 38.74 35.51 27.52
C ILE A 446 39.93 34.56 27.60
N ARG A 447 40.83 34.67 26.62
CA ARG A 447 42.14 34.03 26.64
C ARG A 447 43.17 35.10 26.96
N LYS A 448 43.77 35.02 28.15
CA LYS A 448 44.82 35.95 28.56
C LYS A 448 46.13 35.64 27.85
N CYS A 449 46.85 36.67 27.42
CA CYS A 449 48.21 36.52 26.92
C CYS A 449 49.17 36.46 28.12
N GLU A 450 49.83 35.33 28.34
CA GLU A 450 50.96 35.31 29.29
C GLU A 450 52.13 36.10 28.69
N ALA A 451 52.58 37.12 29.43
CA ALA A 451 53.83 37.80 29.15
C ALA A 451 55.00 36.87 29.52
N ILE A 452 55.56 36.17 28.53
CA ILE A 452 56.81 35.41 28.71
C ILE A 452 57.98 36.31 28.31
N GLU A 453 58.53 37.05 29.27
CA GLU A 453 59.96 37.38 29.28
C GLU A 453 60.69 36.34 30.14
N GLY A 454 61.16 35.27 29.50
CA GLY A 454 61.93 34.18 30.09
C GLY A 454 62.14 33.08 29.05
N PRO A 455 63.29 32.38 28.99
CA PRO A 455 63.58 31.45 27.91
C PRO A 455 62.61 30.26 27.94
N ALA A 456 62.10 29.91 26.76
CA ALA A 456 61.12 28.86 26.56
C ALA A 456 61.52 27.51 27.19
N PRO A 457 60.61 26.81 27.89
CA PRO A 457 60.78 25.39 28.15
C PRO A 457 60.30 24.58 26.94
N ASP A 458 61.19 23.72 26.43
CA ASP A 458 60.84 22.61 25.55
C ASP A 458 59.95 21.62 26.32
N SER A 459 58.64 21.68 26.13
CA SER A 459 57.75 20.51 26.24
C SER A 459 56.35 20.88 25.80
N GLY A 460 55.92 20.27 24.70
CA GLY A 460 54.50 20.24 24.34
C GLY A 460 53.76 19.42 25.38
N ILE A 461 52.77 20.06 26.02
CA ILE A 461 51.52 19.57 26.60
C ILE A 461 51.12 20.56 27.71
N ASP A 462 49.93 21.15 27.55
CA ASP A 462 49.15 21.90 28.53
C ASP A 462 49.64 23.28 29.00
N ALA A 463 49.80 24.22 28.07
CA ALA A 463 49.57 25.63 28.38
C ALA A 463 48.07 25.91 28.42
N ALA A 464 47.40 25.44 29.48
CA ALA A 464 46.04 25.83 29.82
C ALA A 464 46.05 27.31 30.25
N ALA A 465 46.19 28.21 29.28
CA ALA A 465 45.87 29.62 29.46
C ALA A 465 44.46 29.68 30.07
N ALA A 466 44.33 30.28 31.26
CA ALA A 466 43.08 30.33 32.01
C ALA A 466 41.96 30.95 31.14
N LEU A 467 41.16 30.11 30.49
CA LEU A 467 39.99 30.49 29.71
C LEU A 467 38.88 30.86 30.69
N LEU A 468 38.69 32.16 30.93
CA LEU A 468 37.55 32.65 31.68
C LEU A 468 36.34 32.67 30.74
N GLN A 469 35.47 31.67 30.84
CA GLN A 469 34.17 31.66 30.16
C GLN A 469 33.11 32.25 31.10
N THR A 470 32.44 33.31 30.64
CA THR A 470 31.27 33.87 31.34
C THR A 470 30.07 33.79 30.41
N THR A 471 28.92 33.44 31.00
CA THR A 471 27.63 33.38 30.29
C THR A 471 26.70 34.41 30.94
N VAL A 472 26.16 35.31 30.13
CA VAL A 472 25.27 36.39 30.56
C VAL A 472 23.94 36.22 29.82
N ALA A 473 22.85 36.02 30.56
CA ALA A 473 21.51 35.98 29.97
C ALA A 473 21.14 37.35 29.39
N LEU A 474 20.66 37.38 28.15
CA LEU A 474 20.22 38.60 27.49
C LEU A 474 18.78 38.94 27.93
N PRO A 475 18.50 40.18 28.32
CA PRO A 475 17.17 40.57 28.80
C PRO A 475 16.17 40.73 27.64
N GLY A 476 14.88 40.68 27.97
CA GLY A 476 13.80 41.05 27.04
C GLY A 476 13.17 39.90 26.26
N LEU A 477 13.49 38.64 26.60
CA LEU A 477 12.83 37.47 26.02
C LEU A 477 11.45 37.27 26.65
N GLU A 478 10.39 37.29 25.84
CA GLU A 478 9.06 36.89 26.28
C GLU A 478 8.90 35.37 26.31
N PRO A 479 8.04 34.80 27.18
CA PRO A 479 7.82 33.36 27.25
C PRO A 479 7.36 32.80 25.90
N ARG A 480 8.10 31.82 25.36
CA ARG A 480 7.83 31.17 24.07
C ARG A 480 7.93 32.11 22.85
N GLN A 481 8.69 33.19 22.95
CA GLN A 481 8.94 34.07 21.81
C GLN A 481 9.67 33.31 20.70
N THR A 482 9.14 33.39 19.48
CA THR A 482 9.69 32.70 18.29
C THR A 482 10.75 33.53 17.58
N ARG A 483 10.67 34.86 17.64
CA ARG A 483 11.65 35.77 17.05
C ARG A 483 12.12 36.78 18.08
N PHE A 484 13.40 36.74 18.39
CA PHE A 484 14.06 37.61 19.36
C PHE A 484 15.10 38.48 18.64
N GLU A 485 14.97 39.80 18.77
CA GLU A 485 15.94 40.76 18.25
C GLU A 485 16.34 41.71 19.37
N LEU A 486 17.64 41.79 19.65
CA LEU A 486 18.17 42.67 20.69
C LEU A 486 19.42 43.40 20.18
N ARG A 487 19.45 44.71 20.45
CA ARG A 487 20.70 45.50 20.41
C ARG A 487 21.20 45.64 21.83
N HIS A 488 22.34 45.02 22.12
CA HIS A 488 22.97 45.04 23.43
C HIS A 488 24.32 45.74 23.35
N VAL A 489 24.58 46.68 24.25
CA VAL A 489 25.84 47.43 24.28
C VAL A 489 26.78 46.77 25.28
N LEU A 490 27.87 46.18 24.79
CA LEU A 490 28.90 45.55 25.62
C LEU A 490 30.06 46.53 25.86
N GLN A 491 30.24 46.94 27.11
CA GLN A 491 31.39 47.72 27.53
C GLN A 491 32.55 46.77 27.91
N LEU A 492 33.73 46.95 27.31
CA LEU A 492 34.88 46.09 27.61
C LEU A 492 35.64 46.51 28.88
N LEU A 493 35.51 47.77 29.30
CA LEU A 493 36.23 48.32 30.46
C LEU A 493 36.04 47.49 31.76
N PRO A 494 34.84 47.02 32.12
CA PRO A 494 34.63 46.19 33.32
C PRO A 494 35.29 44.80 33.24
N LEU A 495 35.62 44.32 32.04
CA LEU A 495 36.24 43.00 31.84
C LEU A 495 37.75 42.99 32.14
N THR A 496 38.36 44.15 32.45
CA THR A 496 39.77 44.30 32.84
C THR A 496 40.76 43.65 31.86
N LEU A 497 40.47 43.75 30.56
CA LEU A 497 41.26 43.16 29.49
C LEU A 497 42.59 43.92 29.30
N GLN A 498 43.67 43.19 29.04
CA GLN A 498 44.98 43.77 28.73
C GLN A 498 45.29 43.69 27.23
N PRO A 499 46.07 44.64 26.68
CA PRO A 499 46.61 44.50 25.33
C PRO A 499 47.35 43.16 25.17
N GLY A 500 47.01 42.40 24.14
CA GLY A 500 47.48 41.03 23.89
C GLY A 500 46.41 39.95 24.12
N ASP A 501 45.39 40.22 24.92
CA ASP A 501 44.31 39.27 25.19
C ASP A 501 43.46 38.99 23.94
N GLN A 502 42.81 37.82 23.92
CA GLN A 502 41.80 37.47 22.91
C GLN A 502 40.43 37.31 23.57
N LEU A 503 39.43 37.99 23.01
CA LEU A 503 38.03 37.92 23.44
C LEU A 503 37.19 37.23 22.36
N THR A 504 36.65 36.06 22.67
CA THR A 504 35.73 35.35 21.78
C THR A 504 34.29 35.58 22.24
N LEU A 505 33.44 36.10 21.37
CA LEU A 505 32.00 36.35 21.61
C LEU A 505 31.14 35.37 20.80
N LEU A 506 30.17 34.75 21.44
CA LEU A 506 29.14 33.95 20.78
C LEU A 506 27.80 34.08 21.52
N VAL A 507 26.70 33.88 20.82
CA VAL A 507 25.36 33.83 21.44
C VAL A 507 24.84 32.40 21.35
N GLU A 508 24.29 31.93 22.46
CA GLU A 508 23.57 30.66 22.54
C GLU A 508 22.08 30.93 22.78
N ALA A 509 21.21 30.23 22.06
CA ALA A 509 19.77 30.21 22.33
C ALA A 509 19.35 28.76 22.63
N ARG A 510 18.56 28.57 23.68
CA ARG A 510 17.99 27.29 24.06
C ARG A 510 16.50 27.30 23.76
N ASP A 511 16.02 26.24 23.10
CA ASP A 511 14.59 26.03 22.92
C ASP A 511 13.93 25.43 24.18
N LEU A 512 12.67 25.00 24.02
CA LEU A 512 11.88 24.39 25.08
C LEU A 512 12.04 22.86 25.14
N GLN A 513 12.86 22.26 24.27
CA GLN A 513 13.08 20.83 24.22
C GLN A 513 13.84 20.37 25.49
N PRO A 514 13.36 19.31 26.18
CA PRO A 514 14.07 18.79 27.34
C PRO A 514 15.37 18.07 26.94
N ALA A 515 16.43 18.31 27.71
CA ALA A 515 17.72 17.64 27.57
C ALA A 515 17.54 16.12 27.66
N GLY A 516 17.86 15.39 26.57
CA GLY A 516 17.77 13.93 26.49
C GLY A 516 16.68 13.36 25.57
N SER A 517 15.81 14.17 24.96
CA SER A 517 14.78 13.66 24.02
C SER A 517 15.26 13.43 22.58
N ALA A 518 16.54 13.69 22.30
CA ALA A 518 17.10 13.59 20.96
C ALA A 518 17.56 12.18 20.58
N ALA A 519 17.48 11.92 19.27
CA ALA A 519 18.16 10.81 18.61
C ALA A 519 19.68 10.86 18.89
N PRO A 520 20.39 9.71 18.82
CA PRO A 520 21.85 9.70 18.88
C PRO A 520 22.42 10.71 17.87
N PRO A 521 23.44 11.49 18.27
CA PRO A 521 23.91 12.63 17.51
C PRO A 521 24.28 12.19 16.09
N THR A 522 23.59 12.75 15.10
CA THR A 522 24.09 12.72 13.73
C THR A 522 25.25 13.72 13.73
N THR A 523 26.47 13.20 13.63
CA THR A 523 27.72 13.95 13.57
C THR A 523 27.71 14.90 12.38
N THR A 524 27.09 16.06 12.55
CA THR A 524 27.26 17.19 11.65
C THR A 524 28.33 18.06 12.27
N THR A 525 29.58 17.67 12.04
CA THR A 525 30.75 18.42 12.47
C THR A 525 30.83 19.69 11.64
N THR A 526 30.24 20.78 12.10
CA THR A 526 30.69 22.11 11.68
C THR A 526 32.05 22.35 12.32
N ALA A 527 33.10 22.03 11.57
CA ALA A 527 34.46 22.33 11.95
C ALA A 527 34.65 23.85 12.03
N THR A 528 34.77 24.38 13.24
CA THR A 528 35.40 25.68 13.47
C THR A 528 36.92 25.52 13.43
N ALA A 529 37.62 26.58 13.03
CA ALA A 529 39.07 26.59 12.77
C ALA A 529 39.96 26.23 13.99
N ASP A 530 39.39 26.05 15.18
CA ASP A 530 40.11 25.83 16.44
C ASP A 530 40.06 24.38 16.98
N GLY A 531 39.63 23.38 16.19
CA GLY A 531 39.82 21.96 16.55
C GLY A 531 38.96 21.40 17.69
N ASP A 532 38.15 22.20 18.38
CA ASP A 532 37.19 21.70 19.37
C ASP A 532 35.91 21.19 18.69
N ALA A 533 35.76 19.87 18.62
CA ALA A 533 34.53 19.22 18.21
C ALA A 533 33.47 19.36 19.32
N ILE A 534 32.74 20.48 19.34
CA ILE A 534 31.68 20.67 20.32
C ILE A 534 30.45 19.88 19.88
N LEU A 535 30.14 18.82 20.64
CA LEU A 535 28.92 18.03 20.49
C LEU A 535 27.70 18.98 20.43
N SER A 536 26.90 18.88 19.37
CA SER A 536 25.67 19.65 19.24
C SER A 536 24.66 19.13 20.28
N GLU A 537 24.42 19.92 21.33
CA GLU A 537 23.37 19.63 22.30
C GLU A 537 22.00 19.79 21.63
N PRO A 538 21.06 18.86 21.85
CA PRO A 538 19.68 19.02 21.40
C PRO A 538 19.06 20.30 21.93
N GLY A 539 18.39 21.03 21.03
CA GLY A 539 17.71 22.28 21.36
C GLY A 539 18.61 23.47 21.66
N LEU A 540 19.92 23.37 21.41
CA LEU A 540 20.86 24.48 21.54
C LEU A 540 21.26 25.03 20.17
N GLY A 541 20.86 26.27 19.90
CA GLY A 541 21.32 27.06 18.77
C GLY A 541 22.52 27.93 19.14
N ARG A 542 23.52 28.03 18.25
CA ARG A 542 24.71 28.87 18.44
C ARG A 542 24.96 29.78 17.26
N SER A 543 25.40 31.01 17.52
CA SER A 543 25.91 31.91 16.49
C SER A 543 27.32 31.54 16.06
N ALA A 544 27.78 32.13 14.96
CA ALA A 544 29.21 32.20 14.67
C ALA A 544 29.93 32.90 15.83
N ALA A 545 31.13 32.42 16.16
CA ALA A 545 31.99 33.02 17.17
C ALA A 545 32.83 34.14 16.54
N PHE A 546 32.89 35.30 17.18
CA PHE A 546 33.76 36.41 16.79
C PHE A 546 34.93 36.47 17.75
N THR A 547 36.15 36.37 17.23
CA THR A 547 37.37 36.51 18.04
C THR A 547 37.98 37.88 17.80
N LEU A 548 38.05 38.68 18.86
CA LEU A 548 38.57 40.04 18.87
C LEU A 548 39.92 40.05 19.59
N ARG A 549 40.94 40.63 18.95
CA ARG A 549 42.26 40.85 19.54
C ARG A 549 42.27 42.17 20.29
N ILE A 550 42.65 42.14 21.56
CA ILE A 550 42.78 43.35 22.36
C ILE A 550 44.13 43.99 22.06
N VAL A 551 44.12 45.23 21.57
CA VAL A 551 45.31 45.98 21.15
C VAL A 551 45.41 47.33 21.86
N THR A 552 46.58 47.96 21.78
CA THR A 552 46.72 49.34 22.27
C THR A 552 46.01 50.33 21.34
N ALA A 553 45.57 51.47 21.88
CA ALA A 553 44.98 52.53 21.06
C ALA A 553 45.92 53.03 19.97
N GLU A 554 47.24 53.02 20.23
CA GLU A 554 48.26 53.44 19.26
C GLU A 554 48.38 52.44 18.11
N GLU A 555 48.43 51.14 18.41
CA GLU A 555 48.47 50.09 17.40
C GLU A 555 47.23 50.12 16.51
N LEU A 556 46.03 50.29 17.10
CA LEU A 556 44.79 50.39 16.33
C LEU A 556 44.75 51.63 15.44
N LEU A 557 45.19 52.79 15.94
CA LEU A 557 45.27 54.02 15.15
C LEU A 557 46.29 53.91 14.01
N ALA A 558 47.42 53.23 14.23
CA ALA A 558 48.40 52.96 13.19
C ALA A 558 47.81 52.04 12.09
N GLU A 559 47.10 50.98 12.48
CA GLU A 559 46.39 50.09 11.56
C GLU A 559 45.35 50.84 10.71
N LEU A 560 44.50 51.62 11.37
CA LEU A 560 43.46 52.42 10.71
C LEU A 560 44.09 53.49 9.81
N GLY A 561 45.21 54.11 10.23
CA GLY A 561 45.94 55.09 9.43
C GLY A 561 46.58 54.50 8.17
N ARG A 562 47.10 53.26 8.25
CA ARG A 562 47.58 52.52 7.07
C ARG A 562 46.44 52.23 6.10
N ARG A 563 45.31 51.70 6.59
CA ARG A 563 44.11 51.46 5.79
C ARG A 563 43.57 52.75 5.16
N GLU A 564 43.53 53.85 5.90
CA GLU A 564 43.14 55.17 5.39
C GLU A 564 44.06 55.62 4.24
N SER A 565 45.37 55.45 4.39
CA SER A 565 46.37 55.81 3.37
C SER A 565 46.26 54.96 2.11
N GLU A 566 45.95 53.67 2.25
CA GLU A 566 45.70 52.75 1.12
C GLU A 566 44.48 53.21 0.31
N TRP A 567 43.35 53.48 0.97
CA TRP A 567 42.14 53.94 0.30
C TRP A 567 42.26 55.35 -0.28
N ARG A 568 43.09 56.21 0.32
CA ARG A 568 43.46 57.50 -0.28
C ARG A 568 44.22 57.33 -1.59
N ARG A 569 45.24 56.45 -1.64
CA ARG A 569 45.99 56.19 -2.88
C ARG A 569 45.07 55.66 -3.99
N GLU A 570 44.12 54.81 -3.63
CA GLU A 570 43.08 54.33 -4.56
C GLU A 570 42.16 55.47 -5.03
N PHE A 571 41.82 56.41 -4.15
CA PHE A 571 41.04 57.60 -4.50
C PHE A 571 41.82 58.57 -5.41
N GLU A 572 43.12 58.77 -5.19
CA GLU A 572 43.99 59.55 -6.09
C GLU A 572 44.05 58.93 -7.49
N LEU A 573 44.09 57.59 -7.58
CA LEU A 573 44.00 56.90 -8.86
C LEU A 573 42.65 57.13 -9.55
N LEU A 574 41.55 57.18 -8.80
CA LEU A 574 40.24 57.55 -9.34
C LEU A 574 40.19 58.99 -9.84
N ILE A 575 40.83 59.95 -9.16
CA ILE A 575 40.94 61.34 -9.63
C ILE A 575 41.65 61.36 -10.99
N LYS A 576 42.81 60.71 -11.10
CA LYS A 576 43.54 60.62 -12.39
C LYS A 576 42.69 59.97 -13.49
N THR A 577 41.90 58.95 -13.15
CA THR A 577 41.00 58.30 -14.10
C THR A 577 39.88 59.26 -14.56
N GLN A 578 39.31 60.03 -13.63
CA GLN A 578 38.30 61.05 -13.94
C GLN A 578 38.87 62.17 -14.82
N GLU A 579 40.10 62.62 -14.58
CA GLU A 579 40.79 63.60 -15.42
C GLU A 579 40.97 63.07 -16.84
N GLN A 580 41.42 61.82 -16.98
CA GLN A 580 41.56 61.19 -18.29
C GLN A 580 40.23 61.04 -19.02
N ILE A 581 39.13 60.73 -18.33
CA ILE A 581 37.79 60.71 -18.93
C ILE A 581 37.40 62.13 -19.38
N ARG A 582 37.57 63.15 -18.52
CA ARG A 582 37.31 64.54 -18.87
C ARG A 582 38.05 64.94 -20.15
N ASP A 583 39.36 64.67 -20.21
CA ASP A 583 40.19 65.07 -21.35
C ASP A 583 39.78 64.35 -22.64
N ARG A 584 39.45 63.05 -22.55
CA ARG A 584 38.91 62.30 -23.70
C ARG A 584 37.57 62.86 -24.14
N VAL A 585 36.66 63.16 -23.22
CA VAL A 585 35.35 63.75 -23.53
C VAL A 585 35.48 65.15 -24.12
N MET A 586 36.39 65.99 -23.62
CA MET A 586 36.68 67.31 -24.19
C MET A 586 37.20 67.20 -25.63
N ASN A 587 38.18 66.34 -25.87
CA ASN A 587 38.69 66.09 -27.23
C ASN A 587 37.58 65.55 -28.15
N LEU A 588 36.74 64.63 -27.65
CA LEU A 588 35.59 64.10 -28.41
C LEU A 588 34.55 65.17 -28.71
N ASN A 589 34.28 66.09 -27.77
CA ASN A 589 33.37 67.22 -27.98
C ASN A 589 33.91 68.17 -29.05
N ASP A 590 35.21 68.47 -29.05
CA ASP A 590 35.84 69.34 -30.04
C ASP A 590 35.86 68.69 -31.43
N GLU A 591 36.17 67.40 -31.52
CA GLU A 591 36.10 66.62 -32.78
C GLU A 591 34.66 66.52 -33.31
N ALA A 592 33.69 66.24 -32.43
CA ALA A 592 32.28 66.12 -32.81
C ALA A 592 31.66 67.45 -33.27
N ARG A 593 32.13 68.60 -32.75
CA ARG A 593 31.76 69.94 -33.25
C ARG A 593 32.23 70.18 -34.69
N ALA A 594 33.31 69.53 -35.12
CA ALA A 594 33.82 69.63 -36.47
C ALA A 594 33.13 68.65 -37.45
N GLU A 595 32.67 67.48 -36.99
CA GLU A 595 32.09 66.43 -37.83
C GLU A 595 30.83 65.80 -37.17
N PHE A 596 29.65 66.39 -37.39
CA PHE A 596 28.41 65.97 -36.72
C PHE A 596 27.86 64.62 -37.23
N GLY A 597 27.39 63.79 -36.29
CA GLY A 597 26.43 62.70 -36.57
C GLY A 597 27.01 61.34 -36.94
N SER A 598 28.30 61.07 -36.67
CA SER A 598 28.90 59.76 -37.00
C SER A 598 28.61 58.68 -35.93
N ALA A 599 28.32 57.45 -36.38
CA ALA A 599 28.12 56.29 -35.49
C ALA A 599 29.37 55.95 -34.64
N ARG A 600 30.55 56.45 -35.05
CA ARG A 600 31.81 56.31 -34.31
C ARG A 600 31.79 57.12 -33.01
N PHE A 601 31.32 58.36 -33.05
CA PHE A 601 31.24 59.21 -31.86
C PHE A 601 30.24 58.65 -30.85
N ALA A 602 29.09 58.13 -31.31
CA ALA A 602 28.11 57.47 -30.44
C ALA A 602 28.72 56.30 -29.64
N ALA A 603 29.53 55.45 -30.28
CA ALA A 603 30.22 54.35 -29.62
C ALA A 603 31.28 54.83 -28.60
N GLN A 604 31.98 55.92 -28.88
CA GLN A 604 32.96 56.53 -27.98
C GLN A 604 32.29 57.15 -26.75
N TYR A 605 31.22 57.94 -26.91
CA TYR A 605 30.44 58.46 -25.77
C TYR A 605 29.84 57.34 -24.91
N ALA A 606 29.34 56.26 -25.51
CA ALA A 606 28.86 55.09 -24.77
C ALA A 606 29.99 54.34 -24.02
N SER A 607 31.24 54.42 -24.50
CA SER A 607 32.40 53.91 -23.78
C SER A 607 32.72 54.78 -22.56
N GLU A 608 32.77 56.10 -22.73
CA GLU A 608 33.03 57.04 -21.62
C GLU A 608 31.91 57.03 -20.58
N GLN A 609 30.65 56.87 -20.99
CA GLN A 609 29.53 56.66 -20.07
C GLN A 609 29.76 55.44 -19.15
N ARG A 610 30.21 54.31 -19.72
CA ARG A 610 30.50 53.11 -18.94
C ARG A 610 31.68 53.33 -17.99
N ALA A 611 32.73 54.01 -18.44
CA ALA A 611 33.86 54.38 -17.61
C ALA A 611 33.43 55.29 -16.43
N GLN A 612 32.55 56.27 -16.69
CA GLN A 612 32.00 57.16 -15.67
C GLN A 612 31.20 56.40 -14.60
N ARG A 613 30.36 55.43 -15.01
CA ARG A 613 29.63 54.55 -14.07
C ARG A 613 30.56 53.65 -13.27
N GLN A 614 31.65 53.18 -13.87
CA GLN A 614 32.66 52.37 -13.16
C GLN A 614 33.37 53.16 -12.05
N ILE A 615 33.62 54.46 -12.26
CA ILE A 615 34.15 55.33 -11.20
C ILE A 615 33.17 55.36 -10.01
N ALA A 616 31.87 55.53 -10.24
CA ALA A 616 30.88 55.57 -9.16
C ALA A 616 30.85 54.26 -8.32
N VAL A 617 31.01 53.10 -8.97
CA VAL A 617 31.09 51.81 -8.27
C VAL A 617 32.35 51.74 -7.38
N ARG A 618 33.53 52.09 -7.92
CA ARG A 618 34.78 52.11 -7.13
C ARG A 618 34.71 53.13 -5.99
N MET A 619 34.10 54.29 -6.25
CA MET A 619 33.85 55.33 -5.25
C MET A 619 33.00 54.82 -4.09
N THR A 620 31.97 54.01 -4.38
CA THR A 620 31.10 53.40 -3.38
C THR A 620 31.88 52.47 -2.46
N THR A 621 32.82 51.68 -3.01
CA THR A 621 33.73 50.84 -2.22
C THR A 621 34.59 51.70 -1.29
N ILE A 622 35.23 52.76 -1.79
CA ILE A 622 36.05 53.66 -0.97
C ILE A 622 35.22 54.28 0.15
N ARG A 623 34.04 54.83 -0.16
CA ARG A 623 33.13 55.41 0.83
C ARG A 623 32.80 54.40 1.94
N ARG A 624 32.40 53.17 1.58
CA ARG A 624 32.09 52.10 2.55
C ARG A 624 33.26 51.79 3.47
N GLN A 625 34.49 51.83 2.96
CA GLN A 625 35.70 51.55 3.74
C GLN A 625 36.00 52.69 4.74
N PHE A 626 35.81 53.94 4.33
CA PHE A 626 35.87 55.09 5.25
C PHE A 626 34.73 55.07 6.29
N GLU A 627 33.53 54.62 5.93
CA GLU A 627 32.43 54.40 6.88
C GLU A 627 32.80 53.34 7.92
N GLN A 628 33.44 52.25 7.49
CA GLN A 628 33.95 51.21 8.38
C GLN A 628 35.05 51.75 9.31
N ILE A 629 36.01 52.52 8.80
CA ILE A 629 37.06 53.16 9.63
C ILE A 629 36.42 54.07 10.69
N LEU A 630 35.46 54.91 10.31
CA LEU A 630 34.77 55.79 11.25
C LEU A 630 33.96 55.00 12.30
N ALA A 631 33.34 53.90 11.90
CA ALA A 631 32.62 53.02 12.82
C ALA A 631 33.59 52.34 13.80
N GLU A 632 34.73 51.82 13.34
CA GLU A 632 35.77 51.24 14.19
C GLU A 632 36.35 52.27 15.17
N LEU A 633 36.57 53.52 14.75
CA LEU A 633 36.99 54.61 15.65
C LEU A 633 35.94 54.91 16.74
N ARG A 634 34.65 54.90 16.38
CA ARG A 634 33.54 55.12 17.34
C ARG A 634 33.43 53.97 18.35
N THR A 635 33.43 52.73 17.88
CA THR A 635 33.40 51.51 18.71
C THR A 635 34.53 51.51 19.73
N ASN A 636 35.72 51.94 19.31
CA ASN A 636 36.91 51.98 20.17
C ASN A 636 37.04 53.26 21.01
N GLN A 637 36.07 54.18 20.94
CA GLN A 637 36.10 55.49 21.60
C GLN A 637 37.34 56.33 21.25
N LEU A 638 37.84 56.24 20.02
CA LEU A 638 39.01 56.97 19.53
C LEU A 638 38.64 58.15 18.61
N ASP A 639 37.35 58.42 18.45
CA ASP A 639 36.86 59.44 17.51
C ASP A 639 36.70 60.83 18.16
N ASN A 640 37.77 61.63 18.08
CA ASN A 640 37.74 63.04 18.48
C ASN A 640 36.79 63.86 17.56
N PRO A 641 36.08 64.91 18.05
CA PRO A 641 35.27 65.82 17.24
C PRO A 641 35.92 66.32 15.94
N ILE A 642 37.23 66.57 15.94
CA ILE A 642 37.98 66.99 14.74
C ILE A 642 38.02 65.86 13.70
N VAL A 643 38.38 64.66 14.14
CA VAL A 643 38.43 63.45 13.28
C VAL A 643 37.05 63.12 12.74
N ARG A 644 36.02 63.20 13.59
CA ARG A 644 34.63 62.96 13.23
C ARG A 644 34.15 63.95 12.16
N ARG A 645 34.37 65.27 12.36
CA ARG A 645 34.00 66.28 11.35
C ARG A 645 34.73 66.06 10.02
N ARG A 646 36.01 65.73 10.06
CA ARG A 646 36.83 65.46 8.87
C ARG A 646 36.32 64.27 8.07
N LEU A 647 36.11 63.12 8.74
CA LEU A 647 35.67 61.89 8.08
C LEU A 647 34.22 62.00 7.61
N ASP A 648 33.32 62.46 8.48
CA ASP A 648 31.88 62.49 8.22
C ASP A 648 31.52 63.61 7.21
N ALA A 649 31.76 64.87 7.57
CA ALA A 649 31.39 66.01 6.74
C ALA A 649 32.41 66.32 5.62
N GLY A 650 33.70 66.01 5.83
CA GLY A 650 34.76 66.35 4.88
C GLY A 650 35.03 65.29 3.81
N ILE A 651 34.71 64.02 4.06
CA ILE A 651 35.00 62.90 3.16
C ILE A 651 33.71 62.14 2.79
N LEU A 652 33.00 61.58 3.78
CA LEU A 652 31.85 60.71 3.54
C LEU A 652 30.66 61.42 2.90
N ALA A 653 30.27 62.58 3.41
CA ALA A 653 29.14 63.34 2.85
C ALA A 653 29.37 63.80 1.40
N PRO A 654 30.53 64.40 1.03
CA PRO A 654 30.82 64.73 -0.37
C PRO A 654 30.93 63.50 -1.28
N LEU A 655 31.55 62.41 -0.83
CA LEU A 655 31.56 61.14 -1.59
C LEU A 655 30.15 60.62 -1.82
N GLY A 656 29.27 60.71 -0.81
CA GLY A 656 27.88 60.33 -0.93
C GLY A 656 27.11 61.15 -1.97
N ARG A 657 27.35 62.46 -2.03
CA ARG A 657 26.80 63.35 -3.06
C ARG A 657 27.28 62.97 -4.45
N LEU A 658 28.59 62.77 -4.63
CA LEU A 658 29.19 62.36 -5.91
C LEU A 658 28.59 61.05 -6.43
N ILE A 659 28.45 60.05 -5.56
CA ILE A 659 27.92 58.72 -5.91
C ILE A 659 26.43 58.78 -6.27
N SER A 660 25.64 59.55 -5.53
CA SER A 660 24.18 59.54 -5.67
C SER A 660 23.65 60.47 -6.76
N SER A 661 24.39 61.53 -7.11
CA SER A 661 23.88 62.59 -7.99
C SER A 661 24.85 62.99 -9.11
N ASP A 662 26.06 63.46 -8.78
CA ASP A 662 26.94 64.10 -9.78
C ASP A 662 27.48 63.10 -10.81
N LEU A 663 28.04 61.95 -10.39
CA LEU A 663 28.59 60.93 -11.29
C LEU A 663 27.51 60.27 -12.17
N PRO A 664 26.35 59.82 -11.63
CA PRO A 664 25.26 59.32 -12.46
C PRO A 664 24.72 60.37 -13.43
N GLY A 665 24.57 61.63 -12.97
CA GLY A 665 24.07 62.72 -13.80
C GLY A 665 24.92 62.96 -15.05
N VAL A 666 26.26 63.02 -14.90
CA VAL A 666 27.17 63.18 -16.04
C VAL A 666 27.19 61.93 -16.93
N ALA A 667 27.12 60.73 -16.35
CA ALA A 667 27.03 59.49 -17.12
C ALA A 667 25.76 59.42 -17.99
N ASP A 668 24.62 59.89 -17.46
CA ASP A 668 23.36 59.90 -18.19
C ASP A 668 23.37 60.96 -19.32
N GLN A 669 24.00 62.12 -19.09
CA GLN A 669 24.23 63.13 -20.14
C GLN A 669 25.14 62.59 -21.27
N LEU A 670 26.21 61.85 -20.95
CA LEU A 670 27.05 61.16 -21.95
C LEU A 670 26.24 60.13 -22.75
N GLY A 671 25.31 59.43 -22.10
CA GLY A 671 24.37 58.52 -22.77
C GLY A 671 23.42 59.24 -23.73
N GLN A 672 22.97 60.45 -23.39
CA GLN A 672 22.15 61.27 -24.28
C GLN A 672 22.92 61.73 -25.53
N LEU A 673 24.19 62.11 -25.38
CA LEU A 673 25.05 62.42 -26.54
C LEU A 673 25.30 61.18 -27.41
N ALA A 674 25.46 60.00 -26.82
CA ALA A 674 25.57 58.75 -27.57
C ALA A 674 24.29 58.45 -28.40
N GLY A 675 23.13 58.94 -27.97
CA GLY A 675 21.84 58.81 -28.65
C GLY A 675 21.53 59.88 -29.70
N GLY A 676 22.47 60.80 -29.98
CA GLY A 676 22.29 61.89 -30.96
C GLY A 676 21.83 63.23 -30.37
N GLY A 677 22.15 63.50 -29.10
CA GLY A 677 21.83 64.76 -28.41
C GLY A 677 22.56 66.01 -28.95
N ASP A 678 22.05 67.18 -28.58
CA ASP A 678 22.51 68.51 -29.04
C ASP A 678 23.78 69.00 -28.32
N THR A 679 24.50 69.91 -28.99
CA THR A 679 25.70 70.63 -28.55
C THR A 679 25.60 71.33 -27.19
N GLN A 680 24.41 71.78 -26.78
CA GLN A 680 24.19 72.40 -25.48
C GLN A 680 24.45 71.43 -24.31
N ILE A 681 24.29 70.13 -24.54
CA ILE A 681 24.57 69.09 -23.55
C ILE A 681 26.09 68.95 -23.33
N ALA A 682 26.90 69.18 -24.37
CA ALA A 682 28.37 69.11 -24.27
C ALA A 682 28.93 70.14 -23.27
N ASP A 683 28.44 71.38 -23.28
CA ASP A 683 28.85 72.43 -22.32
C ASP A 683 28.39 72.13 -20.89
N THR A 684 27.28 71.40 -20.72
CA THR A 684 26.83 70.94 -19.40
C THR A 684 27.69 69.80 -18.85
N ILE A 685 28.12 68.88 -19.72
CA ILE A 685 29.01 67.78 -19.36
C ILE A 685 30.38 68.31 -18.94
N GLU A 686 30.92 69.30 -19.65
CA GLU A 686 32.20 69.93 -19.30
C GLU A 686 32.16 70.54 -17.89
N ARG A 687 31.12 71.35 -17.61
CA ARG A 687 30.89 71.91 -16.28
C ARG A 687 30.65 70.84 -15.22
N GLY A 688 29.96 69.76 -15.59
CA GLY A 688 29.74 68.59 -14.72
C GLY A 688 31.04 67.91 -14.32
N HIS A 689 31.93 67.61 -15.27
CA HIS A 689 33.24 67.03 -14.98
C HIS A 689 34.12 67.96 -14.14
N ALA A 690 34.10 69.27 -14.41
CA ALA A 690 34.84 70.25 -13.61
C ALA A 690 34.35 70.29 -12.15
N ALA A 691 33.03 70.32 -11.93
CA ALA A 691 32.44 70.30 -10.60
C ALA A 691 32.74 68.99 -9.85
N ILE A 692 32.69 67.83 -10.54
CA ILE A 692 33.07 66.54 -9.96
C ILE A 692 34.53 66.58 -9.50
N LEU A 693 35.46 67.01 -10.35
CA LEU A 693 36.89 67.08 -10.00
C LEU A 693 37.14 68.06 -8.85
N GLU A 694 36.45 69.20 -8.80
CA GLU A 694 36.54 70.15 -7.68
C GLU A 694 36.14 69.50 -6.35
N ILE A 695 35.00 68.78 -6.32
CA ILE A 695 34.56 68.05 -5.12
C ILE A 695 35.57 66.95 -4.79
N MET A 696 36.04 66.18 -5.77
CA MET A 696 37.03 65.13 -5.53
C MET A 696 38.35 65.67 -4.96
N TYR A 697 38.84 66.80 -5.46
CA TYR A 697 40.02 67.47 -4.92
C TYR A 697 39.78 68.00 -3.50
N SER A 698 38.58 68.51 -3.21
CA SER A 698 38.21 68.92 -1.85
C SER A 698 38.23 67.74 -0.86
N VAL A 699 37.76 66.57 -1.30
CA VAL A 699 37.80 65.31 -0.52
C VAL A 699 39.23 64.87 -0.32
N LEU A 700 40.05 64.86 -1.37
CA LEU A 700 41.47 64.51 -1.29
C LEU A 700 42.23 65.42 -0.31
N ALA A 701 41.95 66.73 -0.34
CA ALA A 701 42.53 67.68 0.60
C ALA A 701 42.15 67.34 2.05
N ASN A 702 40.92 66.89 2.31
CA ASN A 702 40.52 66.44 3.65
C ASN A 702 41.16 65.10 4.06
N MET A 703 41.49 64.22 3.11
CA MET A 703 42.27 63.00 3.36
C MET A 703 43.73 63.33 3.71
N LEU A 704 44.36 64.29 3.01
CA LEU A 704 45.76 64.68 3.22
C LEU A 704 46.02 65.45 4.53
N LYS A 705 45.03 66.20 5.04
CA LYS A 705 45.16 67.01 6.27
C LYS A 705 45.63 66.23 7.51
N TRP A 706 45.47 64.92 7.54
CA TRP A 706 45.78 64.10 8.72
C TRP A 706 47.12 63.36 8.61
N GLU A 707 47.69 63.23 7.41
CA GLU A 707 49.06 62.74 7.21
C GLU A 707 50.06 63.70 7.87
N GLY A 708 49.90 65.01 7.64
CA GLY A 708 50.71 66.03 8.31
C GLY A 708 50.51 66.10 9.83
N TYR A 709 49.33 65.74 10.35
CA TYR A 709 49.08 65.66 11.79
C TYR A 709 49.73 64.41 12.40
N ASN A 710 49.57 63.24 11.78
CA ASN A 710 50.16 62.00 12.27
C ASN A 710 51.68 61.97 12.14
N GLU A 711 52.22 62.51 11.05
CA GLU A 711 53.66 62.69 10.87
C GLU A 711 54.21 63.67 11.93
N ALA A 712 53.52 64.79 12.18
CA ALA A 712 53.89 65.71 13.25
C ALA A 712 53.77 65.11 14.66
N VAL A 713 52.74 64.31 14.94
CA VAL A 713 52.56 63.63 16.23
C VAL A 713 53.58 62.51 16.42
N THR A 714 53.94 61.79 15.35
CA THR A 714 54.97 60.75 15.36
C THR A 714 56.33 61.38 15.59
N LEU A 715 56.67 62.46 14.87
CA LEU A 715 57.89 63.25 15.09
C LEU A 715 57.96 63.83 16.51
N LEU A 716 56.86 64.40 17.02
CA LEU A 716 56.80 64.92 18.39
C LEU A 716 56.98 63.80 19.42
N ARG A 717 56.42 62.61 19.17
CA ARG A 717 56.56 61.46 20.05
C ARG A 717 57.96 60.87 20.02
N ASP A 718 58.59 60.79 18.85
CA ASP A 718 60.00 60.39 18.73
C ASP A 718 60.89 61.36 19.49
N ILE A 719 60.61 62.67 19.41
CA ILE A 719 61.28 63.69 20.21
C ILE A 719 61.05 63.47 21.71
N ILE A 720 59.81 63.16 22.15
CA ILE A 720 59.50 62.89 23.57
C ILE A 720 60.18 61.61 24.07
N ARG A 721 60.17 60.52 23.28
CA ARG A 721 60.88 59.28 23.59
C ARG A 721 62.37 59.51 23.69
N LEU A 722 62.97 60.17 22.71
CA LEU A 722 64.38 60.58 22.73
C LEU A 722 64.68 61.42 23.96
N HIS A 723 63.81 62.36 24.33
CA HIS A 723 64.00 63.19 25.51
C HIS A 723 63.91 62.36 26.81
N GLY A 724 62.99 61.41 26.89
CA GLY A 724 62.85 60.49 28.03
C GLY A 724 64.00 59.49 28.15
N ASP A 725 64.52 58.99 27.03
CA ASP A 725 65.70 58.12 26.99
C ASP A 725 66.96 58.90 27.36
N VAL A 726 67.13 60.12 26.85
CA VAL A 726 68.21 61.03 27.26
C VAL A 726 68.10 61.35 28.74
N THR A 727 66.91 61.65 29.27
CA THR A 727 66.71 61.94 30.69
C THR A 727 67.08 60.74 31.57
N ARG A 728 66.64 59.53 31.19
CA ARG A 728 67.03 58.28 31.87
C ARG A 728 68.54 58.06 31.80
N GLN A 729 69.16 58.20 30.63
CA GLN A 729 70.62 58.07 30.48
C GLN A 729 71.37 59.10 31.32
N THR A 730 70.89 60.34 31.38
CA THR A 730 71.50 61.42 32.18
C THR A 730 71.36 61.11 33.66
N GLN A 731 70.21 60.59 34.10
CA GLN A 731 69.95 60.20 35.48
C GLN A 731 70.80 59.00 35.90
N THR A 732 70.92 57.97 35.05
CA THR A 732 71.83 56.83 35.27
C THR A 732 73.30 57.27 35.29
N GLN A 733 73.70 58.22 34.44
CA GLN A 733 75.04 58.81 34.50
C GLN A 733 75.26 59.61 35.78
N LEU A 734 74.30 60.44 36.20
CA LEU A 734 74.38 61.21 37.44
C LEU A 734 74.45 60.29 38.66
N GLU A 735 73.65 59.21 38.70
CA GLU A 735 73.74 58.16 39.72
C GLU A 735 75.12 57.50 39.70
N SER A 736 75.66 57.17 38.54
CA SER A 736 77.01 56.59 38.43
C SER A 736 78.13 57.56 38.84
N GLU A 737 77.97 58.86 38.59
CA GLU A 737 78.94 59.90 38.95
C GLU A 737 78.83 60.27 40.44
N ILE A 738 77.61 60.27 41.00
CA ILE A 738 77.36 60.38 42.44
C ILE A 738 77.97 59.17 43.16
N ASP A 739 77.75 57.96 42.67
CA ASP A 739 78.39 56.75 43.19
C ASP A 739 79.91 56.81 43.07
N ARG A 740 80.45 57.44 42.03
CA ARG A 740 81.90 57.65 41.86
C ARG A 740 82.46 58.72 42.82
N LEU A 741 81.73 59.80 43.08
CA LEU A 741 82.14 60.90 43.96
C LEU A 741 81.94 60.57 45.45
N LEU A 742 80.92 59.78 45.78
CA LEU A 742 80.64 59.28 47.13
C LEU A 742 81.36 57.94 47.43
N GLY A 743 81.74 57.18 46.40
CA GLY A 743 82.31 55.84 46.49
C GLY A 743 83.84 55.76 46.58
N GLY A 744 84.47 56.72 47.26
CA GLY A 744 85.82 56.59 47.78
C GLY A 744 85.83 55.93 49.16
N GLY A 745 85.32 54.71 49.29
CA GLY A 745 85.31 54.00 50.57
C GLY A 745 84.49 52.71 50.52
N ALA A 746 85.17 51.58 50.63
CA ALA A 746 84.57 50.25 50.69
C ALA A 746 83.45 50.14 51.75
N THR A 747 82.37 49.44 51.43
CA THR A 747 81.91 48.26 52.21
C THR A 747 80.65 47.64 51.60
N SER A 748 80.65 46.32 51.65
CA SER A 748 79.60 45.38 51.30
C SER A 748 78.35 45.47 52.19
N LYS A 749 77.16 45.46 51.55
CA LYS A 749 75.84 44.97 52.02
C LYS A 749 75.22 45.70 53.25
N PRO A 750 73.87 45.71 53.44
CA PRO A 750 73.03 44.51 53.52
C PRO A 750 71.63 44.60 52.85
N ALA A 751 70.99 43.42 52.80
CA ALA A 751 69.58 43.22 52.50
C ALA A 751 68.67 44.10 53.37
N ARG A 752 67.60 44.64 52.79
CA ARG A 752 66.52 45.30 53.53
C ARG A 752 65.25 44.47 53.44
N ASP A 753 64.77 44.14 54.63
CA ASP A 753 63.47 43.57 54.97
C ASP A 753 62.31 44.39 54.36
N GLY A 754 61.27 43.67 53.92
CA GLY A 754 59.99 44.26 53.54
C GLY A 754 59.22 44.79 54.76
N PRO A 755 58.36 45.81 54.58
CA PRO A 755 57.56 46.34 55.68
C PRO A 755 56.40 45.38 56.04
N PRO A 756 55.96 45.33 57.30
CA PRO A 756 54.90 44.45 57.75
C PRO A 756 53.51 44.96 57.34
N SER A 757 52.61 44.01 57.14
CA SER A 757 51.18 44.19 56.93
C SER A 757 50.49 44.81 58.15
N GLU A 758 49.81 45.93 57.94
CA GLU A 758 48.79 46.45 58.85
C GLU A 758 47.53 45.57 58.78
N PRO A 759 46.89 45.25 59.92
CA PRO A 759 45.61 44.58 59.94
C PRO A 759 44.44 45.50 60.34
N GLN A 760 43.30 45.24 59.70
CA GLN A 760 41.89 45.55 60.05
C GLN A 760 41.33 46.91 59.62
N PRO A 761 39.98 47.07 59.47
CA PRO A 761 38.88 46.09 59.54
C PRO A 761 38.08 45.91 58.23
#